data_AF-W4K1F9-F1
#
_entry.id   AF-W4K1F9-F1
#
_cell.length_a   1.000
_cell.length_b   1.000
_cell.length_c   1.000
_cell.angle_alpha   90.00
_cell.angle_beta   90.00
_cell.angle_gamma   90.00
#
_symmetry.space_group_name_H-M   'P 1'
#
loop_
_entity.id
_entity.type
_entity.pdbx_description
1 polymer ?
#
loop_
_entity_poly.entity_id
_entity_poly.type
_entity_poly.pdbx_seq_one_letter_code
_entity_poly.pdbx_strand_id
1 'polypeptide(L)'
;MLLDKLIVLACTIGALAGPRKGNRKLRMSRADHNDGLQDIVTWDEYSLKINGERLYIFSGEVHPYRMPVQSLHLDIFQKIKSLGFNAVSFYSFWGLHEPKRGEISFEGFRDLQPFIDAALKAGIYLIARPGPYINAETTAGGFPGWGTYTPGVWRTSNTTYVDAYKGYMAAVGSIIAANEITKGGPIILVQSENEYTGFATGYSEDFEYEKELLQTLRDAGITVPTTHNDASPSGHYLSVNIYGYDSYPNGFDCSHPTTWKSNAVPENFWTTHERYNPQDLNAVYEFQGGAFDGWGGSGYDTCAVLLGPEFERVFYKNELAMSTTLLSLYMIYGGTNWGGIAHPGVYTSYDYGSAIAEDRTLREKYYELKLQANFLKVSPAFLTTRPQNTGKTQGAFTGNQALKTTQTLDVVGNKTGFYVVRHTDSSSFDVQTYTLTVPTSNGTITFPQLGGSLTLTGKDSKIHVVDYEAGSTNILYSSAEILTWATVNGKDVILLYGNEGELHETALHFNGTAPTAKVVSGSGTVKQQASSAGLVLQYTTTGQTVVEVGTSILLYILDRDNAYDFWVLNPPGTGAFANFNTKNPIIVKGGYFLRSVSVSGGTLSIQGDLNSTAAFEIIAPAASSKQVTFNGHGLALKKTSYGTLTATQAVQLPAITLPDLESITWKTSDSLPEIQAGYSDARWTVANHTTTVNPTQPKTPVVLYAGEYGYHTGNILWRAHFNSTGFVAEVWGGAAFGFSIWLDSTFLGSWEGDATHGSYTKTVSFPSALTSGSPHVITILQDHMGYEEDWTAATDDFKNPRGLRSYSFVGSSSTNVSVWKVTGNLGGEDYVDTTRGPLNEGGLFAERQGWHLPGFDDSKWQTGRPTDGISQAGVGFYRTSFDLHVPSSVDYPMALVISNTTTNPHFRTQFYVNGYQFGKYVNSIGPQKVFPVPQGILNYNGHNTLAVSLWAADAAGAKPGSLALQLTAKVQSSMEMPPRCLLLEAICVVMVYISTWQKYQEAAEALYAKSPKKARYCVKWKSSEGKLVLKITDDETCLKFKTHSSVFLGRFEALNLSLMQKMSNIRPPPPVPASVPRITTASPAPLIKQEDASADVPSSSVIPAAGGIAAAGVKKKKGKKRK
;
A
#
# COMPACT_ATOMS: atom_id res chain seq x y z
N MET A 1 8.62 -4.29 -60.46
CA MET A 1 8.71 -3.03 -61.24
C MET A 1 7.82 -3.13 -62.46
N LEU A 2 7.47 -1.99 -63.05
CA LEU A 2 6.54 -1.78 -64.18
C LEU A 2 5.02 -1.88 -63.89
N LEU A 3 4.42 -0.69 -63.92
CA LEU A 3 3.19 -0.28 -64.62
C LEU A 3 1.77 -0.69 -64.15
N ASP A 4 0.89 0.29 -64.36
CA ASP A 4 -0.52 0.37 -64.00
C ASP A 4 -1.42 -0.67 -64.70
N LYS A 5 -2.51 -1.07 -64.02
CA LYS A 5 -3.89 -0.73 -64.45
C LYS A 5 -5.03 -1.32 -63.58
N LEU A 6 -6.13 -0.55 -63.57
CA LEU A 6 -7.56 -0.93 -63.42
C LEU A 6 -8.12 -1.56 -62.12
N ILE A 7 -9.04 -0.80 -61.51
CA ILE A 7 -10.50 -1.06 -61.43
C ILE A 7 -11.00 -2.46 -60.99
N VAL A 8 -11.69 -2.45 -59.85
CA VAL A 8 -12.94 -3.16 -59.48
C VAL A 8 -13.53 -4.17 -60.50
N LEU A 9 -13.57 -5.46 -60.13
CA LEU A 9 -14.84 -6.18 -59.92
C LEU A 9 -14.62 -7.43 -59.03
N ALA A 10 -15.68 -7.87 -58.36
CA ALA A 10 -15.69 -9.09 -57.55
C ALA A 10 -15.88 -10.35 -58.41
N CYS A 11 -15.47 -11.51 -57.88
CA CYS A 11 -16.02 -12.80 -58.28
C CYS A 11 -16.33 -13.66 -57.05
N THR A 12 -17.59 -13.63 -56.64
CA THR A 12 -18.14 -14.45 -55.56
C THR A 12 -18.36 -15.89 -56.02
N ILE A 13 -17.95 -16.86 -55.19
CA ILE A 13 -18.76 -18.05 -54.92
C ILE A 13 -18.90 -18.09 -53.39
N GLY A 14 -20.11 -18.32 -52.86
CA GLY A 14 -20.38 -18.05 -51.46
C GLY A 14 -21.40 -18.98 -50.81
N ALA A 15 -21.77 -18.57 -49.60
CA ALA A 15 -22.88 -19.09 -48.78
C ALA A 15 -22.86 -20.58 -48.40
N LEU A 16 -22.62 -20.83 -47.10
CA LEU A 16 -23.62 -21.54 -46.28
C LEU A 16 -23.57 -21.15 -44.79
N ALA A 17 -23.52 -19.84 -44.51
CA ALA A 17 -23.78 -19.28 -43.18
C ALA A 17 -25.19 -18.66 -43.16
N GLY A 18 -26.18 -19.42 -42.73
CA GLY A 18 -27.58 -18.98 -42.72
C GLY A 18 -27.83 -17.82 -41.75
N PRO A 19 -28.73 -16.87 -42.08
CA PRO A 19 -28.97 -15.71 -41.24
C PRO A 19 -29.65 -16.12 -39.92
N ARG A 20 -28.91 -16.08 -38.81
CA ARG A 20 -29.49 -16.10 -37.45
C ARG A 20 -30.21 -14.78 -37.17
N LYS A 21 -31.33 -14.55 -37.85
CA LYS A 21 -32.35 -13.58 -37.44
C LYS A 21 -32.82 -13.97 -36.05
N GLY A 22 -32.37 -13.23 -35.05
CA GLY A 22 -32.67 -13.52 -33.67
C GLY A 22 -32.20 -12.39 -32.78
N ASN A 23 -33.04 -11.36 -32.66
CA ASN A 23 -32.96 -10.42 -31.54
C ASN A 23 -33.30 -11.19 -30.25
N ARG A 24 -32.37 -12.01 -29.77
CA ARG A 24 -32.31 -12.33 -28.35
C ARG A 24 -32.04 -11.01 -27.65
N LYS A 25 -33.10 -10.37 -27.15
CA LYS A 25 -32.95 -9.56 -25.94
C LYS A 25 -32.24 -10.46 -24.94
N LEU A 26 -30.98 -10.15 -24.60
CA LEU A 26 -30.33 -10.79 -23.46
C LEU A 26 -31.26 -10.52 -22.28
N ARG A 27 -31.81 -11.60 -21.74
CA ARG A 27 -32.80 -11.51 -20.66
C ARG A 27 -32.00 -11.40 -19.37
N MET A 28 -31.51 -10.19 -19.13
CA MET A 28 -30.61 -9.82 -18.03
C MET A 28 -31.05 -10.48 -16.73
N SER A 29 -30.10 -11.16 -16.07
CA SER A 29 -30.38 -12.02 -14.93
C SER A 29 -30.51 -11.18 -13.67
N ARG A 30 -31.75 -10.85 -13.28
CA ARG A 30 -32.06 -10.16 -12.02
C ARG A 30 -31.85 -11.04 -10.77
N ALA A 31 -30.83 -11.89 -10.77
CA ALA A 31 -30.52 -12.83 -9.71
C ALA A 31 -29.05 -12.68 -9.33
N ASP A 32 -28.81 -12.36 -8.06
CA ASP A 32 -27.51 -12.13 -7.46
C ASP A 32 -26.48 -13.22 -7.80
N HIS A 33 -25.36 -12.80 -8.37
CA HIS A 33 -24.19 -13.62 -8.57
C HIS A 33 -23.50 -13.86 -7.22
N ASN A 34 -23.12 -15.11 -7.02
CA ASN A 34 -22.31 -15.61 -5.90
C ASN A 34 -21.64 -16.92 -6.37
N ASP A 35 -20.53 -17.28 -5.71
CA ASP A 35 -19.77 -18.51 -5.96
C ASP A 35 -20.22 -19.70 -5.11
N GLY A 36 -21.30 -19.52 -4.33
CA GLY A 36 -21.81 -20.51 -3.39
C GLY A 36 -21.04 -20.61 -2.07
N LEU A 37 -20.02 -19.77 -1.83
CA LEU A 37 -19.24 -19.80 -0.58
C LEU A 37 -19.85 -18.94 0.53
N GLN A 38 -20.59 -17.87 0.18
CA GLN A 38 -21.19 -16.91 1.12
C GLN A 38 -22.28 -16.05 0.43
N ASP A 39 -23.10 -15.36 1.23
CA ASP A 39 -24.24 -14.53 0.82
C ASP A 39 -24.17 -13.07 1.32
N ILE A 40 -23.02 -12.64 1.84
CA ILE A 40 -22.82 -11.30 2.43
C ILE A 40 -22.30 -10.30 1.39
N VAL A 41 -21.40 -10.73 0.51
CA VAL A 41 -20.87 -9.95 -0.63
C VAL A 41 -21.31 -10.63 -1.91
N THR A 42 -22.39 -10.13 -2.50
CA THR A 42 -22.94 -10.57 -3.79
C THR A 42 -22.79 -9.45 -4.81
N TRP A 43 -22.97 -9.76 -6.09
CA TRP A 43 -22.98 -8.76 -7.15
C TRP A 43 -24.06 -9.11 -8.19
N ASP A 44 -24.22 -8.26 -9.20
CA ASP A 44 -24.92 -8.55 -10.44
C ASP A 44 -24.39 -7.62 -11.53
N GLU A 45 -25.10 -7.47 -12.64
CA GLU A 45 -24.62 -6.66 -13.77
C GLU A 45 -24.49 -5.16 -13.45
N TYR A 46 -25.03 -4.67 -12.33
CA TYR A 46 -25.05 -3.24 -12.02
C TYR A 46 -24.03 -2.83 -10.97
N SER A 47 -23.91 -3.59 -9.87
CA SER A 47 -23.13 -3.18 -8.70
C SER A 47 -22.95 -4.30 -7.68
N LEU A 48 -21.90 -4.17 -6.86
CA LEU A 48 -21.72 -4.96 -5.63
C LEU A 48 -22.81 -4.64 -4.61
N LYS A 49 -23.17 -5.66 -3.82
CA LYS A 49 -24.09 -5.57 -2.69
C LYS A 49 -23.39 -6.11 -1.46
N ILE A 50 -23.53 -5.41 -0.35
CA ILE A 50 -23.02 -5.85 0.95
C ILE A 50 -24.21 -5.95 1.91
N ASN A 51 -24.46 -7.15 2.45
CA ASN A 51 -25.69 -7.52 3.16
C ASN A 51 -26.97 -7.20 2.35
N GLY A 52 -26.93 -7.34 1.03
CA GLY A 52 -28.03 -7.03 0.11
C GLY A 52 -28.26 -5.55 -0.21
N GLU A 53 -27.57 -4.60 0.44
CA GLU A 53 -27.60 -3.17 0.09
C GLU A 53 -26.61 -2.91 -1.04
N ARG A 54 -27.06 -2.39 -2.20
CA ARG A 54 -26.17 -1.98 -3.30
C ARG A 54 -25.28 -0.83 -2.86
N LEU A 55 -24.00 -0.87 -3.21
CA LEU A 55 -23.06 0.20 -2.93
C LEU A 55 -22.26 0.58 -4.19
N TYR A 56 -21.97 1.87 -4.33
CA TYR A 56 -20.83 2.32 -5.13
C TYR A 56 -19.59 2.02 -4.29
N ILE A 57 -18.67 1.21 -4.78
CA ILE A 57 -17.40 0.95 -4.07
C ILE A 57 -16.40 2.01 -4.52
N PHE A 58 -16.29 3.10 -3.75
CA PHE A 58 -15.26 4.12 -3.96
C PHE A 58 -14.10 3.79 -3.03
N SER A 59 -13.02 3.32 -3.65
CA SER A 59 -11.80 2.85 -3.02
C SER A 59 -10.63 3.80 -3.33
N GLY A 60 -9.60 3.75 -2.50
CA GLY A 60 -8.31 4.35 -2.79
C GLY A 60 -7.18 3.47 -2.26
N GLU A 61 -6.06 3.43 -2.98
CA GLU A 61 -4.95 2.55 -2.62
C GLU A 61 -4.10 3.13 -1.48
N VAL A 62 -3.78 2.28 -0.49
CA VAL A 62 -2.92 2.60 0.65
C VAL A 62 -2.02 1.40 0.97
N HIS A 63 -0.70 1.56 0.90
CA HIS A 63 0.24 0.45 1.16
C HIS A 63 0.70 0.45 2.64
N PRO A 64 0.35 -0.55 3.47
CA PRO A 64 0.68 -0.55 4.90
C PRO A 64 2.19 -0.50 5.15
N TYR A 65 2.99 -1.15 4.29
CA TYR A 65 4.46 -1.17 4.39
C TYR A 65 5.12 0.18 4.05
N ARG A 66 4.47 1.07 3.29
CA ARG A 66 4.93 2.45 3.03
C ARG A 66 4.63 3.43 4.17
N MET A 67 3.89 3.00 5.20
CA MET A 67 3.71 3.72 6.47
C MET A 67 4.01 2.79 7.67
N PRO A 68 5.27 2.68 8.12
CA PRO A 68 5.67 1.74 9.17
C PRO A 68 5.12 2.10 10.57
N VAL A 69 4.55 3.30 10.74
CA VAL A 69 3.91 3.72 11.99
C VAL A 69 2.43 3.32 11.97
N GLN A 70 2.15 2.09 12.43
CA GLN A 70 0.80 1.50 12.42
C GLN A 70 -0.29 2.37 13.08
N SER A 71 0.03 3.18 14.09
CA SER A 71 -0.95 4.10 14.70
C SER A 71 -1.42 5.22 13.76
N LEU A 72 -0.65 5.58 12.73
CA LEU A 72 -1.04 6.57 11.73
C LEU A 72 -1.94 6.00 10.63
N HIS A 73 -2.11 4.67 10.54
CA HIS A 73 -3.06 4.06 9.60
C HIS A 73 -4.48 4.58 9.83
N LEU A 74 -4.90 4.75 11.10
CA LEU A 74 -6.21 5.30 11.45
C LEU A 74 -6.41 6.75 10.98
N ASP A 75 -5.36 7.58 10.98
CA ASP A 75 -5.42 8.96 10.46
C ASP A 75 -5.66 8.97 8.94
N ILE A 76 -4.97 8.09 8.21
CA ILE A 76 -5.15 7.92 6.76
C ILE A 76 -6.57 7.40 6.45
N PHE A 77 -7.05 6.38 7.16
CA PHE A 77 -8.42 5.88 6.98
C PHE A 77 -9.50 6.90 7.36
N GLN A 78 -9.30 7.73 8.39
CA GLN A 78 -10.22 8.81 8.73
C GLN A 78 -10.30 9.88 7.63
N LYS A 79 -9.17 10.22 6.99
CA LYS A 79 -9.13 11.14 5.84
C LYS A 79 -9.93 10.55 4.67
N ILE A 80 -9.65 9.30 4.30
CA ILE A 80 -10.36 8.59 3.24
C ILE A 80 -11.88 8.50 3.53
N LYS A 81 -12.27 8.15 4.76
CA LYS A 81 -13.69 8.11 5.19
C LYS A 81 -14.39 9.47 5.04
N SER A 82 -13.68 10.57 5.29
CA SER A 82 -14.22 11.93 5.23
C SER A 82 -14.19 12.58 3.85
N LEU A 83 -13.50 11.99 2.85
CA LEU A 83 -13.84 12.23 1.44
C LEU A 83 -15.27 11.77 1.15
N GLY A 84 -15.73 10.71 1.81
CA GLY A 84 -16.97 10.00 1.50
C GLY A 84 -16.74 8.59 0.94
N PHE A 85 -15.47 8.16 0.79
CA PHE A 85 -15.11 6.81 0.37
C PHE A 85 -15.57 5.76 1.40
N ASN A 86 -15.73 4.53 0.94
CA ASN A 86 -16.18 3.41 1.76
C ASN A 86 -15.27 2.17 1.70
N ALA A 87 -14.28 2.14 0.81
CA ALA A 87 -13.28 1.09 0.73
C ALA A 87 -11.85 1.66 0.66
N VAL A 88 -10.87 0.80 0.91
CA VAL A 88 -9.45 0.97 0.59
C VAL A 88 -8.93 -0.33 -0.01
N SER A 89 -8.03 -0.20 -0.97
CA SER A 89 -7.32 -1.33 -1.56
C SER A 89 -5.84 -1.30 -1.10
N PHE A 90 -5.23 -2.47 -0.92
CA PHE A 90 -3.87 -2.57 -0.39
C PHE A 90 -3.09 -3.80 -0.87
N TYR A 91 -1.82 -3.59 -1.24
CA TYR A 91 -0.85 -4.67 -1.44
C TYR A 91 -0.24 -5.24 -0.15
N SER A 92 0.18 -6.51 -0.22
CA SER A 92 1.11 -7.14 0.74
C SER A 92 2.41 -7.54 0.02
N PHE A 93 3.55 -7.17 0.59
CA PHE A 93 4.86 -7.28 -0.06
C PHE A 93 5.58 -8.55 0.39
N TRP A 94 5.47 -9.63 -0.39
CA TRP A 94 6.08 -10.93 -0.13
C TRP A 94 7.56 -10.86 0.28
N GLY A 95 8.39 -10.09 -0.45
CA GLY A 95 9.82 -9.91 -0.14
C GLY A 95 10.15 -9.31 1.23
N LEU A 96 9.23 -8.55 1.86
CA LEU A 96 9.39 -8.10 3.24
C LEU A 96 8.96 -9.17 4.26
N HIS A 97 7.98 -10.01 3.90
CA HIS A 97 7.45 -11.06 4.75
C HIS A 97 8.33 -12.32 4.76
N GLU A 98 8.88 -12.72 3.62
CA GLU A 98 9.74 -13.91 3.47
C GLU A 98 11.10 -13.54 2.83
N PRO A 99 11.94 -12.71 3.48
CA PRO A 99 13.24 -12.31 2.94
C PRO A 99 14.27 -13.44 2.85
N LYS A 100 13.97 -14.58 3.48
CA LYS A 100 14.75 -15.82 3.46
C LYS A 100 13.77 -16.99 3.29
N ARG A 101 14.04 -17.88 2.33
CA ARG A 101 13.06 -18.91 1.92
C ARG A 101 12.68 -19.83 3.08
N GLY A 102 11.39 -19.92 3.37
CA GLY A 102 10.79 -20.67 4.48
C GLY A 102 10.65 -19.90 5.80
N GLU A 103 11.17 -18.68 5.92
CA GLU A 103 11.15 -17.88 7.16
C GLU A 103 10.19 -16.67 7.04
N ILE A 104 8.89 -16.98 6.97
CA ILE A 104 7.80 -16.01 6.81
C ILE A 104 7.48 -15.30 8.15
N SER A 105 7.38 -13.97 8.13
CA SER A 105 7.06 -13.14 9.29
C SER A 105 6.07 -11.99 9.00
N PHE A 106 5.11 -11.84 9.92
CA PHE A 106 4.19 -10.70 10.04
C PHE A 106 4.37 -10.01 11.39
N GLU A 107 5.59 -9.96 11.93
CA GLU A 107 5.90 -9.26 13.18
C GLU A 107 6.45 -7.83 12.94
N GLY A 108 6.14 -6.92 13.87
CA GLY A 108 6.53 -5.50 13.80
C GLY A 108 5.68 -4.72 12.81
N PHE A 109 6.30 -3.82 12.04
CA PHE A 109 5.62 -3.03 10.99
C PHE A 109 4.99 -3.89 9.87
N ARG A 110 5.37 -5.17 9.80
CA ARG A 110 4.83 -6.19 8.87
C ARG A 110 3.54 -6.85 9.38
N ASP A 111 3.09 -6.55 10.59
CA ASP A 111 1.78 -6.99 11.05
C ASP A 111 0.69 -6.22 10.29
N LEU A 112 -0.18 -6.96 9.59
CA LEU A 112 -1.31 -6.41 8.85
C LEU A 112 -2.54 -6.18 9.75
N GLN A 113 -2.61 -6.83 10.93
CA GLN A 113 -3.77 -6.72 11.81
C GLN A 113 -4.02 -5.28 12.28
N PRO A 114 -3.03 -4.46 12.67
CA PRO A 114 -3.26 -3.05 13.03
C PRO A 114 -3.82 -2.19 11.88
N PHE A 115 -3.47 -2.48 10.63
CA PHE A 115 -4.03 -1.81 9.45
C PHE A 115 -5.50 -2.20 9.25
N ILE A 116 -5.80 -3.49 9.36
CA ILE A 116 -7.16 -4.04 9.25
C ILE A 116 -8.06 -3.52 10.40
N ASP A 117 -7.55 -3.51 11.63
CA ASP A 117 -8.24 -2.97 12.82
C ASP A 117 -8.52 -1.46 12.65
N ALA A 118 -7.59 -0.71 12.06
CA ALA A 118 -7.77 0.71 11.76
C ALA A 118 -8.83 0.96 10.67
N ALA A 119 -8.90 0.12 9.63
CA ALA A 119 -9.96 0.18 8.62
C ALA A 119 -11.34 -0.09 9.23
N LEU A 120 -11.47 -1.18 10.00
CA LEU A 120 -12.68 -1.54 10.73
C LEU A 120 -13.11 -0.41 11.69
N LYS A 121 -12.15 0.18 12.41
CA LYS A 121 -12.39 1.31 13.32
C LYS A 121 -12.80 2.59 12.58
N ALA A 122 -12.29 2.87 11.39
CA ALA A 122 -12.72 4.02 10.59
C ALA A 122 -14.07 3.80 9.89
N GLY A 123 -14.53 2.55 9.78
CA GLY A 123 -15.71 2.19 8.99
C GLY A 123 -15.44 2.08 7.49
N ILE A 124 -14.27 1.56 7.13
CA ILE A 124 -13.78 1.38 5.76
C ILE A 124 -13.66 -0.13 5.48
N TYR A 125 -14.18 -0.57 4.33
CA TYR A 125 -14.01 -1.93 3.81
C TYR A 125 -12.62 -2.08 3.17
N LEU A 126 -12.13 -3.32 3.02
CA LEU A 126 -10.83 -3.60 2.41
C LEU A 126 -10.94 -4.51 1.18
N ILE A 127 -10.19 -4.16 0.14
CA ILE A 127 -9.84 -5.00 -1.01
C ILE A 127 -8.40 -5.45 -0.78
N ALA A 128 -8.17 -6.74 -0.54
CA ALA A 128 -6.84 -7.25 -0.22
C ALA A 128 -6.12 -7.74 -1.49
N ARG A 129 -4.89 -7.25 -1.74
CA ARG A 129 -4.10 -7.58 -2.92
C ARG A 129 -2.80 -8.31 -2.52
N PRO A 130 -2.86 -9.60 -2.14
CA PRO A 130 -1.72 -10.34 -1.58
C PRO A 130 -0.60 -10.67 -2.57
N GLY A 131 -0.85 -10.61 -3.88
CA GLY A 131 0.11 -10.94 -4.93
C GLY A 131 -0.08 -12.36 -5.51
N PRO A 132 0.99 -13.13 -5.78
CA PRO A 132 2.34 -13.00 -5.19
C PRO A 132 3.21 -11.92 -5.84
N TYR A 133 2.90 -11.55 -7.08
CA TYR A 133 3.44 -10.36 -7.74
C TYR A 133 2.54 -9.15 -7.46
N ILE A 134 3.11 -7.97 -7.24
CA ILE A 134 2.35 -6.73 -6.95
C ILE A 134 2.82 -5.50 -7.74
N ASN A 135 3.94 -5.57 -8.47
CA ASN A 135 4.56 -4.40 -9.12
C ASN A 135 4.84 -3.26 -8.11
N ALA A 136 3.96 -2.27 -8.07
CA ALA A 136 3.87 -1.20 -7.08
C ALA A 136 5.12 -0.31 -6.96
N GLU A 137 6.02 -0.32 -7.95
CA GLU A 137 7.33 0.34 -7.93
C GLU A 137 8.20 -0.13 -6.74
N THR A 138 7.99 -1.38 -6.31
CA THR A 138 8.71 -2.03 -5.23
C THR A 138 9.84 -2.92 -5.77
N THR A 139 10.94 -3.04 -5.03
CA THR A 139 12.08 -3.88 -5.47
C THR A 139 11.61 -5.30 -5.78
N ALA A 140 11.98 -5.80 -6.96
CA ALA A 140 11.54 -7.08 -7.51
C ALA A 140 10.01 -7.21 -7.75
N GLY A 141 9.28 -6.10 -7.86
CA GLY A 141 7.82 -6.06 -8.02
C GLY A 141 7.04 -6.79 -6.91
N GLY A 142 7.62 -6.83 -5.71
CA GLY A 142 7.11 -7.54 -4.55
C GLY A 142 7.81 -8.86 -4.25
N PHE A 143 8.55 -9.44 -5.18
CA PHE A 143 9.21 -10.72 -4.99
C PHE A 143 10.36 -10.66 -3.96
N PRO A 144 10.66 -11.78 -3.27
CA PRO A 144 11.82 -11.87 -2.39
C PRO A 144 13.13 -11.92 -3.18
N GLY A 145 14.19 -11.33 -2.61
CA GLY A 145 15.53 -11.28 -3.23
C GLY A 145 16.11 -12.65 -3.58
N TRP A 146 15.79 -13.70 -2.81
CA TRP A 146 16.20 -15.08 -3.10
C TRP A 146 15.55 -15.67 -4.36
N GLY A 147 14.52 -15.02 -4.91
CA GLY A 147 13.98 -15.34 -6.23
C GLY A 147 14.99 -15.14 -7.36
N THR A 148 15.96 -14.23 -7.20
CA THR A 148 16.96 -13.88 -8.23
C THR A 148 17.98 -14.97 -8.52
N TYR A 149 18.15 -15.93 -7.61
CA TYR A 149 18.92 -17.18 -7.81
C TYR A 149 18.05 -18.44 -7.72
N THR A 150 16.71 -18.30 -7.73
CA THR A 150 15.79 -19.45 -7.78
C THR A 150 15.50 -19.83 -9.25
N PRO A 151 15.68 -21.11 -9.63
CA PRO A 151 15.46 -21.56 -11.01
C PRO A 151 13.98 -21.58 -11.39
N GLY A 152 13.71 -21.67 -12.70
CA GLY A 152 12.37 -21.67 -13.28
C GLY A 152 11.85 -20.25 -13.52
N VAL A 153 10.92 -20.14 -14.46
CA VAL A 153 10.41 -18.86 -14.99
C VAL A 153 9.21 -18.40 -14.17
N TRP A 154 9.24 -17.18 -13.65
CA TRP A 154 8.22 -16.70 -12.70
C TRP A 154 6.97 -16.17 -13.44
N ARG A 155 5.85 -16.02 -12.70
CA ARG A 155 4.51 -15.70 -13.23
C ARG A 155 3.99 -16.69 -14.30
N THR A 156 4.31 -17.98 -14.10
CA THR A 156 3.84 -19.12 -14.93
C THR A 156 3.58 -20.35 -14.05
N SER A 157 3.02 -21.42 -14.63
CA SER A 157 2.80 -22.73 -13.99
C SER A 157 4.09 -23.51 -13.68
N ASN A 158 5.26 -22.85 -13.72
CA ASN A 158 6.54 -23.47 -13.40
C ASN A 158 6.59 -23.90 -11.92
N THR A 159 6.76 -25.19 -11.68
CA THR A 159 6.65 -25.80 -10.35
C THR A 159 7.58 -25.18 -9.31
N THR A 160 8.74 -24.64 -9.68
CA THR A 160 9.66 -24.01 -8.72
C THR A 160 9.23 -22.62 -8.26
N TYR A 161 8.47 -21.88 -9.08
CA TYR A 161 7.82 -20.61 -8.72
C TYR A 161 6.54 -20.86 -7.90
N VAL A 162 5.76 -21.85 -8.33
CA VAL A 162 4.60 -22.36 -7.62
C VAL A 162 4.96 -22.83 -6.20
N ASP A 163 6.01 -23.64 -6.06
CA ASP A 163 6.57 -24.07 -4.76
C ASP A 163 7.37 -22.97 -4.04
N ALA A 164 7.51 -21.77 -4.63
CA ALA A 164 8.04 -20.59 -3.96
C ALA A 164 6.90 -19.80 -3.30
N TYR A 165 5.87 -19.39 -4.04
CA TYR A 165 4.81 -18.53 -3.47
C TYR A 165 3.87 -19.24 -2.49
N LYS A 166 3.66 -20.55 -2.62
CA LYS A 166 2.62 -21.29 -1.87
C LYS A 166 2.70 -21.12 -0.35
N GLY A 167 3.91 -21.04 0.22
CA GLY A 167 4.11 -20.81 1.65
C GLY A 167 3.61 -19.44 2.12
N TYR A 168 4.05 -18.38 1.45
CA TYR A 168 3.61 -17.01 1.71
C TYR A 168 2.10 -16.82 1.45
N MET A 169 1.58 -17.31 0.32
CA MET A 169 0.16 -17.16 -0.02
C MET A 169 -0.76 -17.85 0.99
N ALA A 170 -0.38 -19.01 1.52
CA ALA A 170 -1.13 -19.64 2.61
C ALA A 170 -1.07 -18.82 3.92
N ALA A 171 0.07 -18.20 4.23
CA ALA A 171 0.25 -17.40 5.45
C ALA A 171 -0.51 -16.07 5.39
N VAL A 172 -0.36 -15.27 4.32
CA VAL A 172 -1.10 -14.01 4.13
C VAL A 172 -2.59 -14.30 3.91
N GLY A 173 -2.91 -15.35 3.14
CA GLY A 173 -4.28 -15.81 2.89
C GLY A 173 -5.00 -16.17 4.19
N SER A 174 -4.33 -16.82 5.14
CA SER A 174 -4.93 -17.12 6.46
C SER A 174 -5.21 -15.86 7.30
N ILE A 175 -4.43 -14.78 7.14
CA ILE A 175 -4.67 -13.50 7.83
C ILE A 175 -5.84 -12.75 7.18
N ILE A 176 -5.88 -12.72 5.85
CA ILE A 176 -6.97 -12.15 5.06
C ILE A 176 -8.28 -12.92 5.36
N ALA A 177 -8.26 -14.25 5.29
CA ALA A 177 -9.39 -15.13 5.59
C ALA A 177 -9.96 -14.88 6.98
N ALA A 178 -9.12 -14.67 8.00
CA ALA A 178 -9.57 -14.40 9.37
C ALA A 178 -10.28 -13.04 9.51
N ASN A 179 -10.07 -12.11 8.58
CA ASN A 179 -10.54 -10.73 8.60
C ASN A 179 -11.55 -10.39 7.49
N GLU A 180 -12.10 -11.41 6.82
CA GLU A 180 -13.24 -11.26 5.92
C GLU A 180 -14.48 -10.76 6.66
N ILE A 181 -15.36 -10.06 5.94
CA ILE A 181 -16.67 -9.62 6.44
C ILE A 181 -17.55 -10.79 6.87
N THR A 182 -17.40 -11.96 6.23
CA THR A 182 -18.02 -13.24 6.64
C THR A 182 -17.60 -13.72 8.02
N LYS A 183 -16.49 -13.20 8.56
CA LYS A 183 -15.92 -13.54 9.87
C LYS A 183 -15.86 -12.32 10.82
N GLY A 184 -16.44 -11.18 10.41
CA GLY A 184 -16.58 -9.96 11.22
C GLY A 184 -15.50 -8.89 11.02
N GLY A 185 -14.58 -9.06 10.06
CA GLY A 185 -13.60 -8.04 9.68
C GLY A 185 -14.07 -7.15 8.51
N PRO A 186 -13.20 -6.26 7.99
CA PRO A 186 -13.55 -5.31 6.94
C PRO A 186 -13.33 -5.83 5.50
N ILE A 187 -12.69 -6.99 5.29
CA ILE A 187 -12.28 -7.43 3.93
C ILE A 187 -13.49 -7.96 3.14
N ILE A 188 -13.70 -7.42 1.95
CA ILE A 188 -14.86 -7.71 1.08
C ILE A 188 -14.49 -8.34 -0.27
N LEU A 189 -13.24 -8.21 -0.71
CA LEU A 189 -12.73 -8.71 -2.00
C LEU A 189 -11.25 -9.10 -1.85
N VAL A 190 -10.79 -10.05 -2.65
CA VAL A 190 -9.37 -10.46 -2.70
C VAL A 190 -8.88 -10.57 -4.15
N GLN A 191 -7.87 -9.79 -4.50
CA GLN A 191 -7.24 -9.86 -5.83
C GLN A 191 -6.32 -11.08 -5.93
N SER A 192 -6.35 -11.75 -7.08
CA SER A 192 -5.41 -12.80 -7.47
C SER A 192 -4.42 -12.23 -8.48
N GLU A 193 -3.11 -12.33 -8.20
CA GLU A 193 -2.05 -11.77 -9.06
C GLU A 193 -2.14 -10.23 -9.21
N ASN A 194 -1.40 -9.65 -10.15
CA ASN A 194 -1.49 -8.24 -10.49
C ASN A 194 -1.13 -7.97 -11.95
N GLU A 195 -2.01 -7.36 -12.75
CA GLU A 195 -1.76 -7.03 -14.16
C GLU A 195 -1.19 -8.22 -14.94
N TYR A 196 -1.94 -9.33 -15.01
CA TYR A 196 -1.54 -10.55 -15.71
C TYR A 196 -1.86 -10.45 -17.22
N THR A 197 -1.33 -9.39 -17.83
CA THR A 197 -1.75 -8.88 -19.14
C THR A 197 -0.63 -8.94 -20.19
N GLY A 198 0.63 -8.75 -19.78
CA GLY A 198 1.80 -8.79 -20.64
C GLY A 198 2.54 -10.12 -20.54
N PHE A 199 2.91 -10.73 -21.67
CA PHE A 199 3.62 -12.01 -21.72
C PHE A 199 4.88 -11.94 -22.59
N ALA A 200 5.97 -12.56 -22.14
CA ALA A 200 7.23 -12.61 -22.88
C ALA A 200 7.10 -13.37 -24.21
N THR A 201 7.97 -13.06 -25.18
CA THR A 201 7.94 -13.68 -26.52
C THR A 201 8.06 -15.20 -26.44
N GLY A 202 6.99 -15.91 -26.81
CA GLY A 202 6.91 -17.38 -26.74
C GLY A 202 6.01 -17.91 -25.62
N TYR A 203 5.54 -17.02 -24.73
CA TYR A 203 4.56 -17.31 -23.69
C TYR A 203 3.20 -16.67 -24.02
N SER A 204 2.20 -17.04 -23.23
CA SER A 204 0.85 -16.47 -23.21
C SER A 204 0.28 -16.63 -21.80
N GLU A 205 -0.92 -16.10 -21.59
CA GLU A 205 -1.80 -16.37 -20.46
C GLU A 205 -1.80 -17.87 -20.08
N ASP A 206 -1.43 -18.16 -18.83
CA ASP A 206 -1.27 -19.52 -18.29
C ASP A 206 -2.43 -19.87 -17.35
N PHE A 207 -3.50 -20.41 -17.94
CA PHE A 207 -4.72 -20.79 -17.22
C PHE A 207 -4.52 -21.88 -16.14
N GLU A 208 -3.40 -22.61 -16.14
CA GLU A 208 -3.08 -23.54 -15.06
C GLU A 208 -2.41 -22.81 -13.88
N TYR A 209 -1.58 -21.79 -14.13
CA TYR A 209 -1.10 -20.87 -13.08
C TYR A 209 -2.24 -20.12 -12.40
N GLU A 210 -3.16 -19.52 -13.18
CA GLU A 210 -4.33 -18.80 -12.64
C GLU A 210 -5.12 -19.66 -11.66
N LYS A 211 -5.40 -20.89 -12.09
CA LYS A 211 -6.16 -21.92 -11.39
C LYS A 211 -5.45 -22.44 -10.15
N GLU A 212 -4.13 -22.65 -10.20
CA GLU A 212 -3.35 -23.02 -9.01
C GLU A 212 -3.27 -21.89 -7.98
N LEU A 213 -3.16 -20.64 -8.42
CA LEU A 213 -3.14 -19.48 -7.52
C LEU A 213 -4.51 -19.26 -6.87
N LEU A 214 -5.60 -19.32 -7.65
CA LEU A 214 -6.97 -19.27 -7.15
C LEU A 214 -7.26 -20.42 -6.16
N GLN A 215 -6.83 -21.66 -6.48
CA GLN A 215 -6.97 -22.77 -5.55
C GLN A 215 -6.15 -22.54 -4.26
N THR A 216 -4.94 -21.97 -4.35
CA THR A 216 -4.12 -21.62 -3.18
C THR A 216 -4.82 -20.60 -2.27
N LEU A 217 -5.54 -19.62 -2.83
CA LEU A 217 -6.37 -18.68 -2.07
C LEU A 217 -7.56 -19.40 -1.40
N ARG A 218 -8.25 -20.30 -2.09
CA ARG A 218 -9.38 -21.07 -1.50
C ARG A 218 -8.91 -22.03 -0.40
N ASP A 219 -7.77 -22.69 -0.59
CA ASP A 219 -7.14 -23.57 0.41
C ASP A 219 -6.70 -22.80 1.67
N ALA A 220 -6.35 -21.50 1.54
CA ALA A 220 -6.08 -20.61 2.65
C ALA A 220 -7.35 -20.12 3.40
N GLY A 221 -8.56 -20.47 2.91
CA GLY A 221 -9.84 -20.18 3.56
C GLY A 221 -10.53 -18.88 3.11
N ILE A 222 -10.16 -18.34 1.94
CA ILE A 222 -10.81 -17.18 1.32
C ILE A 222 -12.20 -17.55 0.81
N THR A 223 -13.24 -16.89 1.34
CA THR A 223 -14.66 -17.07 1.01
C THR A 223 -15.28 -15.88 0.30
N VAL A 224 -14.69 -14.68 0.37
CA VAL A 224 -15.17 -13.53 -0.41
C VAL A 224 -14.84 -13.69 -1.91
N PRO A 225 -15.46 -12.91 -2.81
CA PRO A 225 -15.21 -13.01 -4.26
C PRO A 225 -13.75 -12.67 -4.61
N THR A 226 -13.16 -13.46 -5.52
CA THR A 226 -11.84 -13.15 -6.08
C THR A 226 -11.93 -12.18 -7.25
N THR A 227 -10.91 -11.34 -7.40
CA THR A 227 -10.83 -10.31 -8.45
C THR A 227 -9.52 -10.37 -9.21
N HIS A 228 -9.47 -9.76 -10.39
CA HIS A 228 -8.23 -9.46 -11.11
C HIS A 228 -8.31 -8.06 -11.72
N ASN A 229 -7.15 -7.47 -11.95
CA ASN A 229 -6.97 -6.16 -12.54
C ASN A 229 -6.13 -6.29 -13.83
N ASP A 230 -6.82 -6.43 -14.96
CA ASP A 230 -6.18 -6.44 -16.28
C ASP A 230 -5.64 -5.01 -16.58
N ALA A 231 -4.36 -4.85 -16.94
CA ALA A 231 -3.68 -3.54 -17.12
C ALA A 231 -4.34 -2.59 -18.15
N SER A 232 -5.32 -3.11 -18.87
CA SER A 232 -6.25 -2.44 -19.75
C SER A 232 -7.51 -3.31 -19.82
N PRO A 233 -8.66 -2.83 -20.33
CA PRO A 233 -9.79 -3.72 -20.55
C PRO A 233 -9.54 -4.64 -21.76
N SER A 234 -8.72 -5.68 -21.61
CA SER A 234 -8.29 -6.59 -22.68
C SER A 234 -8.94 -7.96 -22.63
N GLY A 235 -9.40 -8.39 -21.46
CA GLY A 235 -10.15 -9.63 -21.23
C GLY A 235 -9.28 -10.79 -20.75
N HIS A 236 -8.20 -10.52 -20.01
CA HIS A 236 -7.35 -11.53 -19.38
C HIS A 236 -7.84 -11.95 -17.98
N TYR A 237 -7.44 -13.13 -17.51
CA TYR A 237 -7.75 -13.69 -16.18
C TYR A 237 -9.26 -13.73 -15.88
N LEU A 238 -10.08 -14.08 -16.87
CA LEU A 238 -11.54 -14.20 -16.74
C LEU A 238 -12.00 -15.41 -15.88
N SER A 239 -11.07 -16.06 -15.16
CA SER A 239 -11.33 -17.18 -14.24
C SER A 239 -11.66 -16.73 -12.80
N VAL A 240 -11.49 -15.45 -12.47
CA VAL A 240 -11.89 -14.84 -11.18
C VAL A 240 -13.42 -14.66 -11.07
N ASN A 241 -13.92 -14.29 -9.88
CA ASN A 241 -15.35 -14.01 -9.70
C ASN A 241 -15.80 -12.66 -10.26
N ILE A 242 -14.96 -11.64 -10.16
CA ILE A 242 -15.23 -10.29 -10.70
C ILE A 242 -13.99 -9.82 -11.46
N TYR A 243 -14.08 -9.85 -12.79
CA TYR A 243 -13.10 -9.22 -13.66
C TYR A 243 -13.20 -7.69 -13.56
N GLY A 244 -12.07 -7.02 -13.42
CA GLY A 244 -11.91 -5.59 -13.62
C GLY A 244 -10.60 -5.29 -14.34
N TYR A 245 -10.36 -4.00 -14.55
CA TYR A 245 -9.20 -3.53 -15.30
C TYR A 245 -8.69 -2.20 -14.76
N ASP A 246 -7.51 -1.79 -15.22
CA ASP A 246 -6.83 -0.58 -14.75
C ASP A 246 -6.72 0.48 -15.84
N SER A 247 -6.45 1.72 -15.42
CA SER A 247 -6.28 2.84 -16.36
C SER A 247 -5.45 4.00 -15.84
N TYR A 248 -4.37 4.26 -16.56
CA TYR A 248 -3.50 5.44 -16.43
C TYR A 248 -3.56 6.32 -17.68
N PRO A 249 -4.72 6.96 -17.97
CA PRO A 249 -5.04 7.50 -19.30
C PRO A 249 -4.18 8.70 -19.70
N ASN A 250 -3.58 9.41 -18.74
CA ASN A 250 -2.68 10.53 -18.99
C ASN A 250 -1.18 10.13 -18.92
N GLY A 251 -0.88 8.90 -18.49
CA GLY A 251 0.48 8.40 -18.30
C GLY A 251 1.19 8.97 -17.08
N PHE A 252 2.51 8.72 -16.99
CA PHE A 252 3.33 9.01 -15.81
C PHE A 252 4.39 10.12 -16.01
N ASP A 253 4.44 10.75 -17.19
CA ASP A 253 5.39 11.84 -17.46
C ASP A 253 4.88 13.18 -16.88
N CYS A 254 5.32 13.50 -15.66
CA CYS A 254 4.96 14.73 -14.97
C CYS A 254 5.70 15.99 -15.46
N SER A 255 6.65 15.87 -16.42
CA SER A 255 7.50 16.99 -16.85
C SER A 255 6.76 18.11 -17.59
N HIS A 256 5.55 17.84 -18.09
CA HIS A 256 4.68 18.81 -18.79
C HIS A 256 3.34 18.97 -18.06
N PRO A 257 3.31 19.47 -16.81
CA PRO A 257 2.19 19.26 -15.87
C PRO A 257 0.90 20.02 -16.21
N THR A 258 0.87 20.84 -17.24
CA THR A 258 -0.37 21.48 -17.74
C THR A 258 -0.89 20.86 -19.04
N THR A 259 -0.10 19.99 -19.69
CA THR A 259 -0.40 19.40 -21.00
C THR A 259 -1.08 18.05 -20.86
N TRP A 260 -2.26 17.90 -21.46
CA TRP A 260 -2.89 16.61 -21.70
C TRP A 260 -3.02 16.38 -23.20
N LYS A 261 -3.20 15.13 -23.64
CA LYS A 261 -3.58 14.83 -25.03
C LYS A 261 -5.03 15.26 -25.26
N SER A 262 -5.36 15.71 -26.48
CA SER A 262 -6.73 16.15 -26.82
C SER A 262 -7.77 15.03 -26.80
N ASN A 263 -7.31 13.78 -26.90
CA ASN A 263 -8.10 12.55 -26.80
C ASN A 263 -7.70 11.69 -25.60
N ALA A 264 -7.18 12.29 -24.52
CA ALA A 264 -6.71 11.55 -23.35
C ALA A 264 -7.83 10.81 -22.61
N VAL A 265 -9.05 11.37 -22.59
CA VAL A 265 -10.19 10.78 -21.87
C VAL A 265 -10.73 9.54 -22.61
N PRO A 266 -10.75 8.34 -21.98
CA PRO A 266 -11.22 7.11 -22.63
C PRO A 266 -12.70 7.12 -23.00
N GLU A 267 -13.06 6.54 -24.15
CA GLU A 267 -14.45 6.48 -24.65
C GLU A 267 -14.92 5.05 -25.01
N ASN A 268 -14.07 4.05 -24.83
CA ASN A 268 -14.36 2.65 -25.19
C ASN A 268 -14.71 1.74 -24.01
N PHE A 269 -14.50 2.16 -22.76
CA PHE A 269 -14.58 1.29 -21.57
C PHE A 269 -15.91 0.55 -21.47
N TRP A 270 -17.04 1.26 -21.49
CA TRP A 270 -18.37 0.62 -21.50
C TRP A 270 -18.54 -0.41 -22.64
N THR A 271 -18.08 -0.07 -23.85
CA THR A 271 -18.15 -0.95 -25.04
C THR A 271 -17.25 -2.19 -24.92
N THR A 272 -16.26 -2.15 -24.03
CA THR A 272 -15.25 -3.19 -23.84
C THR A 272 -15.61 -4.08 -22.64
N HIS A 273 -16.17 -3.49 -21.58
CA HIS A 273 -16.91 -4.19 -20.53
C HIS A 273 -18.05 -5.04 -21.13
N GLU A 274 -18.92 -4.45 -21.97
CA GLU A 274 -20.00 -5.17 -22.67
C GLU A 274 -19.51 -6.29 -23.60
N ARG A 275 -18.22 -6.31 -23.96
CA ARG A 275 -17.61 -7.38 -24.77
C ARG A 275 -17.14 -8.55 -23.92
N TYR A 276 -16.45 -8.27 -22.82
CA TYR A 276 -15.75 -9.29 -22.03
C TYR A 276 -16.52 -9.77 -20.80
N ASN A 277 -17.19 -8.86 -20.08
CA ASN A 277 -17.99 -9.20 -18.91
C ASN A 277 -19.31 -8.43 -18.78
N PRO A 278 -20.26 -8.55 -19.73
CA PRO A 278 -21.58 -7.91 -19.69
C PRO A 278 -22.55 -8.49 -18.63
N GLN A 279 -22.07 -9.35 -17.72
CA GLN A 279 -22.92 -10.05 -16.73
C GLN A 279 -22.63 -9.61 -15.29
N ASP A 280 -21.46 -9.02 -15.02
CA ASP A 280 -21.11 -8.42 -13.73
C ASP A 280 -21.07 -6.89 -13.83
N LEU A 281 -20.71 -6.21 -12.75
CA LEU A 281 -20.52 -4.75 -12.71
C LEU A 281 -19.29 -4.29 -13.52
N ASN A 282 -19.27 -3.02 -13.93
CA ASN A 282 -18.04 -2.41 -14.44
C ASN A 282 -17.15 -1.97 -13.26
N ALA A 283 -15.96 -2.58 -13.16
CA ALA A 283 -15.04 -2.45 -12.02
C ALA A 283 -13.63 -2.02 -12.48
N VAL A 284 -13.05 -1.05 -11.77
CA VAL A 284 -11.71 -0.51 -12.02
C VAL A 284 -10.88 -0.52 -10.73
N TYR A 285 -9.80 -1.30 -10.69
CA TYR A 285 -9.03 -1.59 -9.46
C TYR A 285 -7.83 -0.67 -9.25
N GLU A 286 -7.27 -0.12 -10.32
CA GLU A 286 -6.37 1.03 -10.32
C GLU A 286 -6.79 2.02 -11.42
N PHE A 287 -7.50 3.08 -11.03
CA PHE A 287 -7.60 4.28 -11.85
C PHE A 287 -6.62 5.33 -11.33
N GLN A 288 -6.04 6.09 -12.25
CA GLN A 288 -5.04 7.13 -11.98
C GLN A 288 -5.43 8.12 -10.87
N GLY A 289 -4.95 7.89 -9.65
CA GLY A 289 -4.96 8.84 -8.53
C GLY A 289 -3.74 9.77 -8.52
N GLY A 290 -2.70 9.46 -9.30
CA GLY A 290 -1.46 10.21 -9.42
C GLY A 290 -0.48 9.57 -10.40
N ALA A 291 0.83 9.76 -10.21
CA ALA A 291 1.87 9.12 -11.01
C ALA A 291 3.14 8.88 -10.18
N PHE A 292 3.89 7.83 -10.52
CA PHE A 292 5.27 7.68 -10.05
C PHE A 292 6.19 8.72 -10.73
N ASP A 293 7.32 9.05 -10.10
CA ASP A 293 8.35 9.95 -10.66
C ASP A 293 9.72 9.33 -10.36
N GLY A 294 10.62 9.40 -11.35
CA GLY A 294 11.87 8.63 -11.33
C GLY A 294 13.10 9.42 -10.87
N TRP A 295 14.23 8.71 -10.72
CA TRP A 295 15.53 9.38 -10.55
C TRP A 295 15.80 10.31 -11.73
N GLY A 296 16.19 11.56 -11.46
CA GLY A 296 16.30 12.60 -12.50
C GLY A 296 14.96 13.10 -13.06
N GLY A 297 13.84 12.69 -12.46
CA GLY A 297 12.48 13.13 -12.80
C GLY A 297 12.17 14.57 -12.36
N SER A 298 10.89 14.90 -12.42
CA SER A 298 10.34 16.25 -12.26
C SER A 298 9.89 16.60 -10.83
N GLY A 299 9.79 15.61 -9.94
CA GLY A 299 9.30 15.76 -8.57
C GLY A 299 7.78 15.68 -8.46
N TYR A 300 7.27 14.97 -7.44
CA TYR A 300 5.83 14.72 -7.25
C TYR A 300 4.93 15.96 -7.18
N ASP A 301 5.46 17.15 -6.85
CA ASP A 301 4.71 18.41 -6.93
C ASP A 301 4.23 18.71 -8.36
N THR A 302 4.98 18.29 -9.40
CA THR A 302 4.53 18.41 -10.79
C THR A 302 3.46 17.37 -11.13
N CYS A 303 3.57 16.14 -10.62
CA CYS A 303 2.54 15.11 -10.76
C CYS A 303 1.21 15.54 -10.11
N ALA A 304 1.28 16.20 -8.95
CA ALA A 304 0.13 16.76 -8.26
C ALA A 304 -0.60 17.87 -9.06
N VAL A 305 0.11 18.56 -9.96
CA VAL A 305 -0.48 19.54 -10.89
C VAL A 305 -1.04 18.84 -12.14
N LEU A 306 -0.28 17.92 -12.76
CA LEU A 306 -0.73 17.14 -13.93
C LEU A 306 -2.06 16.43 -13.69
N LEU A 307 -2.23 15.93 -12.46
CA LEU A 307 -3.33 15.09 -12.00
C LEU A 307 -4.08 15.76 -10.83
N GLY A 308 -4.14 17.10 -10.84
CA GLY A 308 -4.87 17.92 -9.88
C GLY A 308 -6.40 17.90 -10.06
N PRO A 309 -7.15 18.83 -9.43
CA PRO A 309 -8.62 18.86 -9.44
C PRO A 309 -9.24 18.83 -10.85
N GLU A 310 -8.55 19.39 -11.84
CA GLU A 310 -8.98 19.39 -13.23
C GLU A 310 -9.04 17.99 -13.82
N PHE A 311 -8.02 17.17 -13.53
CA PHE A 311 -7.95 15.79 -13.99
C PHE A 311 -9.07 14.97 -13.34
N GLU A 312 -9.22 15.09 -12.02
CA GLU A 312 -10.26 14.37 -11.27
C GLU A 312 -11.66 14.68 -11.80
N ARG A 313 -12.01 15.96 -11.97
CA ARG A 313 -13.34 16.35 -12.46
C ARG A 313 -13.59 15.96 -13.91
N VAL A 314 -12.59 15.92 -14.78
CA VAL A 314 -12.78 15.51 -16.19
C VAL A 314 -12.77 13.99 -16.36
N PHE A 315 -11.88 13.27 -15.67
CA PHE A 315 -11.67 11.83 -15.91
C PHE A 315 -12.51 10.95 -14.98
N TYR A 316 -12.64 11.24 -13.68
CA TYR A 316 -13.45 10.40 -12.79
C TYR A 316 -14.94 10.53 -13.13
N LYS A 317 -15.42 11.72 -13.49
CA LYS A 317 -16.79 11.89 -14.03
C LYS A 317 -16.98 11.18 -15.36
N ASN A 318 -15.92 10.91 -16.14
CA ASN A 318 -16.01 10.06 -17.33
C ASN A 318 -16.13 8.56 -16.96
N GLU A 319 -15.52 8.08 -15.88
CA GLU A 319 -15.82 6.72 -15.37
C GLU A 319 -17.27 6.60 -14.91
N LEU A 320 -17.84 7.66 -14.32
CA LEU A 320 -19.27 7.72 -14.04
C LEU A 320 -20.12 7.76 -15.34
N ALA A 321 -19.63 8.40 -16.40
CA ALA A 321 -20.24 8.34 -17.73
C ALA A 321 -20.17 6.94 -18.38
N MET A 322 -19.23 6.09 -17.94
CA MET A 322 -19.10 4.68 -18.35
C MET A 322 -19.83 3.71 -17.40
N SER A 323 -20.62 4.21 -16.43
CA SER A 323 -21.32 3.41 -15.41
C SER A 323 -20.39 2.46 -14.61
N THR A 324 -19.15 2.88 -14.37
CA THR A 324 -18.23 2.23 -13.42
C THR A 324 -18.79 2.35 -11.99
N THR A 325 -19.00 1.23 -11.29
CA THR A 325 -19.60 1.20 -9.93
C THR A 325 -18.70 0.59 -8.84
N LEU A 326 -17.55 0.02 -9.22
CA LEU A 326 -16.37 -0.07 -8.37
C LEU A 326 -15.26 0.76 -9.02
N LEU A 327 -14.73 1.76 -8.30
CA LEU A 327 -13.64 2.61 -8.75
C LEU A 327 -12.65 2.76 -7.59
N SER A 328 -11.39 2.37 -7.82
CA SER A 328 -10.31 2.45 -6.86
C SER A 328 -9.19 3.37 -7.37
N LEU A 329 -8.85 4.41 -6.60
CA LEU A 329 -7.85 5.40 -7.02
C LEU A 329 -6.45 5.03 -6.53
N TYR A 330 -5.54 4.74 -7.46
CA TYR A 330 -4.15 4.42 -7.20
C TYR A 330 -3.25 5.63 -7.47
N MET A 331 -2.58 6.25 -6.50
CA MET A 331 -2.71 6.13 -5.04
C MET A 331 -3.70 7.17 -4.47
N ILE A 332 -4.34 6.88 -3.34
CA ILE A 332 -4.99 7.92 -2.51
C ILE A 332 -4.04 8.45 -1.42
N TYR A 333 -3.18 7.58 -0.89
CA TYR A 333 -2.00 7.90 -0.08
C TYR A 333 -0.86 6.95 -0.44
N GLY A 334 0.21 7.45 -1.04
CA GLY A 334 1.33 6.62 -1.45
C GLY A 334 2.34 6.30 -0.33
N GLY A 335 2.78 7.31 0.44
CA GLY A 335 3.74 7.15 1.54
C GLY A 335 5.21 7.19 1.12
N THR A 336 6.07 6.42 1.81
CA THR A 336 7.54 6.47 1.63
C THR A 336 8.12 5.11 1.28
N ASN A 337 9.01 5.06 0.29
CA ASN A 337 9.92 3.93 0.01
C ASN A 337 11.11 3.91 0.99
N TRP A 338 10.83 3.95 2.28
CA TRP A 338 11.85 3.89 3.34
C TRP A 338 12.59 2.55 3.28
N GLY A 339 13.80 2.49 3.85
CA GLY A 339 14.51 1.24 4.09
C GLY A 339 14.64 0.32 2.86
N GLY A 340 14.94 0.85 1.68
CA GLY A 340 15.22 0.04 0.49
C GLY A 340 14.02 -0.55 -0.26
N ILE A 341 12.78 -0.10 0.03
CA ILE A 341 11.55 -0.61 -0.60
C ILE A 341 11.46 -0.37 -2.12
N ALA A 342 12.03 0.72 -2.64
CA ALA A 342 11.91 1.12 -4.05
C ALA A 342 12.56 0.14 -5.04
N HIS A 343 11.93 -0.07 -6.21
CA HIS A 343 12.64 -0.53 -7.41
C HIS A 343 13.53 0.61 -7.98
N PRO A 344 14.44 0.34 -8.94
CA PRO A 344 15.33 1.37 -9.49
C PRO A 344 14.63 2.50 -10.26
N GLY A 345 13.36 2.32 -10.65
CA GLY A 345 12.60 3.33 -11.38
C GLY A 345 12.11 4.52 -10.54
N VAL A 346 12.10 4.44 -9.20
CA VAL A 346 11.70 5.54 -8.29
C VAL A 346 12.71 5.78 -7.16
N TYR A 347 12.55 6.91 -6.47
CA TYR A 347 13.36 7.32 -5.32
C TYR A 347 12.63 7.12 -3.96
N THR A 348 13.11 7.75 -2.88
CA THR A 348 12.62 7.46 -1.52
C THR A 348 11.19 7.91 -1.26
N SER A 349 10.78 9.07 -1.77
CA SER A 349 9.37 9.47 -1.70
C SER A 349 8.52 8.54 -2.57
N TYR A 350 7.30 8.27 -2.13
CA TYR A 350 6.24 7.74 -2.97
C TYR A 350 4.96 8.57 -2.79
N ASP A 351 5.11 9.90 -2.71
CA ASP A 351 3.98 10.83 -2.57
C ASP A 351 2.94 10.68 -3.70
N TYR A 352 3.42 10.31 -4.90
CA TYR A 352 2.62 9.98 -6.08
C TYR A 352 1.82 11.16 -6.67
N GLY A 353 1.92 12.38 -6.11
CA GLY A 353 0.99 13.47 -6.44
C GLY A 353 -0.45 13.17 -6.00
N SER A 354 -0.61 12.26 -5.03
CA SER A 354 -1.90 11.75 -4.54
C SER A 354 -2.66 12.79 -3.70
N ALA A 355 -3.94 12.54 -3.42
CA ALA A 355 -4.81 13.50 -2.74
C ALA A 355 -4.40 13.75 -1.27
N ILE A 356 -3.85 12.72 -0.61
CA ILE A 356 -3.21 12.81 0.70
C ILE A 356 -1.70 12.70 0.48
N ALA A 357 -0.97 13.79 0.70
CA ALA A 357 0.49 13.86 0.50
C ALA A 357 1.25 12.90 1.43
N GLU A 358 2.52 12.62 1.12
CA GLU A 358 3.40 11.70 1.88
C GLU A 358 3.45 12.01 3.40
N ASP A 359 3.46 13.29 3.78
CA ASP A 359 3.45 13.76 5.17
C ASP A 359 2.06 13.70 5.86
N ARG A 360 1.06 13.24 5.10
CA ARG A 360 -0.39 13.11 5.37
C ARG A 360 -1.18 14.43 5.30
N THR A 361 -0.65 15.50 4.73
CA THR A 361 -1.43 16.72 4.45
C THR A 361 -2.38 16.55 3.26
N LEU A 362 -3.42 17.38 3.20
CA LEU A 362 -4.47 17.33 2.17
C LEU A 362 -4.24 18.36 1.08
N ARG A 363 -4.19 17.93 -0.19
CA ARG A 363 -4.06 18.79 -1.39
C ARG A 363 -5.42 19.31 -1.87
N GLU A 364 -5.44 20.31 -2.77
CA GLU A 364 -6.70 20.86 -3.33
C GLU A 364 -7.60 19.78 -3.95
N LYS A 365 -6.99 18.82 -4.67
CA LYS A 365 -7.68 17.70 -5.33
C LYS A 365 -8.53 16.87 -4.34
N TYR A 366 -8.06 16.69 -3.10
CA TYR A 366 -8.85 16.05 -2.03
C TYR A 366 -10.26 16.67 -1.87
N TYR A 367 -10.41 17.97 -2.06
CA TYR A 367 -11.68 18.65 -1.86
C TYR A 367 -12.62 18.57 -3.07
N GLU A 368 -12.12 18.51 -4.32
CA GLU A 368 -12.92 18.18 -5.52
C GLU A 368 -13.37 16.71 -5.49
N LEU A 369 -12.45 15.79 -5.19
CA LEU A 369 -12.77 14.37 -4.98
C LEU A 369 -13.84 14.16 -3.90
N LYS A 370 -13.80 14.95 -2.82
CA LYS A 370 -14.85 14.96 -1.78
C LYS A 370 -16.22 15.38 -2.32
N LEU A 371 -16.30 16.28 -3.32
CA LEU A 371 -17.59 16.64 -3.92
C LEU A 371 -18.19 15.43 -4.66
N GLN A 372 -17.38 14.75 -5.47
CA GLN A 372 -17.81 13.61 -6.27
C GLN A 372 -18.17 12.39 -5.42
N ALA A 373 -17.39 12.08 -4.39
CA ALA A 373 -17.68 10.97 -3.49
C ALA A 373 -18.99 11.18 -2.69
N ASN A 374 -19.28 12.41 -2.24
CA ASN A 374 -20.53 12.70 -1.53
C ASN A 374 -21.75 12.77 -2.46
N PHE A 375 -21.58 13.18 -3.72
CA PHE A 375 -22.61 13.05 -4.76
C PHE A 375 -23.03 11.59 -4.93
N LEU A 376 -22.08 10.68 -5.12
CA LEU A 376 -22.35 9.24 -5.33
C LEU A 376 -23.04 8.61 -4.11
N LYS A 377 -22.56 8.95 -2.90
CA LYS A 377 -23.10 8.48 -1.61
C LYS A 377 -24.59 8.79 -1.41
N VAL A 378 -25.13 9.83 -2.04
CA VAL A 378 -26.56 10.20 -1.96
C VAL A 378 -27.36 9.93 -3.24
N SER A 379 -26.76 9.29 -4.25
CA SER A 379 -27.34 9.09 -5.58
C SER A 379 -27.58 7.60 -5.92
N PRO A 380 -28.42 6.85 -5.18
CA PRO A 380 -28.56 5.40 -5.34
C PRO A 380 -29.07 4.98 -6.73
N ALA A 381 -29.82 5.84 -7.43
CA ALA A 381 -30.23 5.59 -8.82
C ALA A 381 -29.04 5.49 -9.80
N PHE A 382 -27.87 6.03 -9.44
CA PHE A 382 -26.64 5.88 -10.23
C PHE A 382 -26.20 4.41 -10.31
N LEU A 383 -26.42 3.63 -9.25
CA LEU A 383 -25.95 2.24 -9.09
C LEU A 383 -26.57 1.24 -10.06
N THR A 384 -27.59 1.65 -10.80
CA THR A 384 -28.32 0.86 -11.82
C THR A 384 -28.34 1.57 -13.18
N THR A 385 -27.37 2.47 -13.42
CA THR A 385 -27.27 3.20 -14.68
C THR A 385 -26.75 2.35 -15.85
N ARG A 386 -27.09 2.80 -17.06
CA ARG A 386 -26.48 2.38 -18.32
C ARG A 386 -26.23 3.56 -19.27
N PRO A 387 -25.07 3.66 -19.95
CA PRO A 387 -24.83 4.66 -20.99
C PRO A 387 -25.72 4.42 -22.21
N GLN A 388 -26.34 5.48 -22.73
CA GLN A 388 -27.35 5.40 -23.80
C GLN A 388 -26.83 5.79 -25.19
N ASN A 389 -25.76 6.60 -25.27
CA ASN A 389 -25.26 7.21 -26.50
C ASN A 389 -23.75 7.02 -26.72
N THR A 390 -23.18 5.91 -26.26
CA THR A 390 -21.77 5.55 -26.45
C THR A 390 -21.37 5.63 -27.94
N GLY A 391 -20.24 6.28 -28.24
CA GLY A 391 -19.81 6.57 -29.61
C GLY A 391 -20.63 7.65 -30.35
N LYS A 392 -21.60 8.28 -29.69
CA LYS A 392 -22.48 9.35 -30.22
C LYS A 392 -22.66 10.48 -29.19
N THR A 393 -21.56 10.91 -28.60
CA THR A 393 -21.51 11.88 -27.49
C THR A 393 -21.28 13.32 -27.96
N GLN A 394 -20.58 13.54 -29.08
CA GLN A 394 -20.22 14.87 -29.56
C GLN A 394 -21.45 15.67 -30.01
N GLY A 395 -21.62 16.88 -29.45
CA GLY A 395 -22.80 17.73 -29.64
C GLY A 395 -24.13 17.13 -29.13
N ALA A 396 -24.11 15.98 -28.46
CA ALA A 396 -25.33 15.35 -27.96
C ALA A 396 -25.97 16.21 -26.87
N PHE A 397 -27.30 16.38 -26.94
CA PHE A 397 -28.14 17.20 -26.04
C PHE A 397 -27.81 18.71 -26.00
N THR A 398 -26.62 19.15 -26.43
CA THR A 398 -26.14 20.55 -26.42
C THR A 398 -26.17 21.23 -27.80
N GLY A 399 -26.06 20.46 -28.88
CA GLY A 399 -25.79 20.95 -30.24
C GLY A 399 -24.35 21.44 -30.48
N ASN A 400 -23.63 21.84 -29.42
CA ASN A 400 -22.27 22.37 -29.49
C ASN A 400 -21.24 21.27 -29.73
N GLN A 401 -20.61 21.26 -30.91
CA GLN A 401 -19.63 20.25 -31.33
C GLN A 401 -18.30 20.31 -30.56
N ALA A 402 -18.01 21.40 -29.85
CA ALA A 402 -16.88 21.50 -28.94
C ALA A 402 -17.12 20.76 -27.61
N LEU A 403 -18.34 20.26 -27.37
CA LEU A 403 -18.70 19.48 -26.18
C LEU A 403 -19.07 18.04 -26.53
N LYS A 404 -18.78 17.13 -25.60
CA LYS A 404 -19.31 15.76 -25.55
C LYS A 404 -20.23 15.61 -24.34
N THR A 405 -21.39 15.01 -24.57
CA THR A 405 -22.35 14.66 -23.51
C THR A 405 -22.61 13.16 -23.55
N THR A 406 -22.39 12.49 -22.43
CA THR A 406 -22.81 11.09 -22.24
C THR A 406 -24.03 11.07 -21.32
N GLN A 407 -25.12 10.49 -21.81
CA GLN A 407 -26.31 10.21 -21.02
C GLN A 407 -26.17 8.83 -20.39
N THR A 408 -26.28 8.74 -19.07
CA THR A 408 -26.55 7.48 -18.38
C THR A 408 -27.94 7.53 -17.75
N LEU A 409 -28.71 6.45 -17.86
CA LEU A 409 -30.07 6.35 -17.32
C LEU A 409 -30.16 5.19 -16.34
N ASP A 410 -30.86 5.38 -15.22
CA ASP A 410 -31.27 4.27 -14.35
C ASP A 410 -32.27 3.37 -15.08
N VAL A 411 -31.83 2.18 -15.48
CA VAL A 411 -32.67 1.21 -16.22
C VAL A 411 -33.48 0.29 -15.32
N VAL A 412 -33.34 0.40 -13.99
CA VAL A 412 -34.06 -0.44 -13.02
C VAL A 412 -35.21 0.34 -12.38
N GLY A 413 -34.96 1.57 -11.90
CA GLY A 413 -36.02 2.49 -11.48
C GLY A 413 -36.72 3.19 -12.64
N ASN A 414 -36.09 3.25 -13.83
CA ASN A 414 -36.66 3.81 -15.06
C ASN A 414 -37.20 5.25 -14.86
N LYS A 415 -36.40 6.08 -14.17
CA LYS A 415 -36.74 7.46 -13.83
C LYS A 415 -35.55 8.40 -14.02
N THR A 416 -34.53 8.28 -13.17
CA THR A 416 -33.44 9.27 -13.08
C THR A 416 -32.49 9.19 -14.27
N GLY A 417 -32.11 10.37 -14.78
CA GLY A 417 -31.09 10.51 -15.82
C GLY A 417 -29.93 11.41 -15.40
N PHE A 418 -28.72 11.04 -15.81
CA PHE A 418 -27.49 11.77 -15.58
C PHE A 418 -26.85 12.13 -16.93
N TYR A 419 -26.41 13.38 -17.08
CA TYR A 419 -25.82 13.88 -18.32
C TYR A 419 -24.43 14.47 -18.01
N VAL A 420 -23.41 13.67 -18.23
CA VAL A 420 -22.01 14.08 -18.03
C VAL A 420 -21.57 14.88 -19.24
N VAL A 421 -21.40 16.19 -19.08
CA VAL A 421 -20.93 17.11 -20.11
C VAL A 421 -19.46 17.42 -19.89
N ARG A 422 -18.64 17.29 -20.93
CA ARG A 422 -17.22 17.71 -20.96
C ARG A 422 -16.84 18.28 -22.32
N HIS A 423 -15.65 18.83 -22.45
CA HIS A 423 -15.09 19.21 -23.76
C HIS A 423 -14.87 17.98 -24.66
N THR A 424 -14.99 18.21 -25.97
CA THR A 424 -14.61 17.27 -27.04
C THR A 424 -13.11 17.05 -27.07
N ASP A 425 -12.35 18.13 -26.89
CA ASP A 425 -10.89 18.14 -26.73
C ASP A 425 -10.58 18.24 -25.23
N SER A 426 -9.99 17.20 -24.65
CA SER A 426 -9.68 17.18 -23.21
C SER A 426 -8.57 18.16 -22.81
N SER A 427 -7.76 18.65 -23.76
CA SER A 427 -6.68 19.60 -23.50
C SER A 427 -7.14 21.06 -23.46
N SER A 428 -8.37 21.35 -23.89
CA SER A 428 -8.85 22.73 -24.05
C SER A 428 -9.06 23.46 -22.73
N PHE A 429 -8.53 24.70 -22.69
CA PHE A 429 -8.80 25.70 -21.66
C PHE A 429 -9.93 26.67 -22.04
N ASP A 430 -10.59 26.47 -23.18
CA ASP A 430 -11.64 27.37 -23.67
C ASP A 430 -12.89 27.36 -22.78
N VAL A 431 -13.57 28.51 -22.73
CA VAL A 431 -14.90 28.60 -22.10
C VAL A 431 -15.96 28.35 -23.17
N GLN A 432 -16.73 27.27 -22.99
CA GLN A 432 -17.87 26.93 -23.85
C GLN A 432 -19.18 27.36 -23.21
N THR A 433 -20.14 27.78 -24.03
CA THR A 433 -21.52 28.02 -23.59
C THR A 433 -22.48 27.09 -24.33
N TYR A 434 -23.58 26.73 -23.67
CA TYR A 434 -24.57 25.77 -24.19
C TYR A 434 -25.93 25.92 -23.49
N THR A 435 -26.95 25.31 -24.07
CA THR A 435 -28.15 24.86 -23.35
C THR A 435 -28.17 23.33 -23.35
N LEU A 436 -28.97 22.71 -22.49
CA LEU A 436 -29.14 21.26 -22.49
C LEU A 436 -30.59 20.90 -22.81
N THR A 437 -30.80 20.08 -23.85
CA THR A 437 -32.12 19.63 -24.31
C THR A 437 -32.29 18.14 -24.03
N VAL A 438 -33.13 17.80 -23.05
CA VAL A 438 -33.22 16.44 -22.47
C VAL A 438 -34.68 15.98 -22.33
N PRO A 439 -34.95 14.66 -22.45
CA PRO A 439 -36.22 14.09 -22.01
C PRO A 439 -36.33 14.13 -20.48
N THR A 440 -37.49 14.53 -19.96
CA THR A 440 -37.87 14.50 -18.54
C THR A 440 -39.25 13.85 -18.38
N SER A 441 -39.69 13.57 -17.16
CA SER A 441 -41.05 13.10 -16.84
C SER A 441 -42.15 14.06 -17.30
N ASN A 442 -41.84 15.36 -17.44
CA ASN A 442 -42.72 16.39 -18.00
C ASN A 442 -42.40 16.69 -19.49
N GLY A 443 -41.85 15.73 -20.23
CA GLY A 443 -41.52 15.84 -21.65
C GLY A 443 -40.12 16.40 -21.92
N THR A 444 -39.81 16.66 -23.19
CA THR A 444 -38.50 17.20 -23.59
C THR A 444 -38.38 18.68 -23.21
N ILE A 445 -37.36 19.01 -22.41
CA ILE A 445 -37.08 20.38 -21.93
C ILE A 445 -35.70 20.81 -22.41
N THR A 446 -35.61 22.04 -22.92
CA THR A 446 -34.34 22.77 -23.08
C THR A 446 -34.17 23.74 -21.91
N PHE A 447 -33.06 23.65 -21.17
CA PHE A 447 -32.72 24.59 -20.09
C PHE A 447 -31.38 25.30 -20.35
N PRO A 448 -31.19 26.58 -19.91
CA PRO A 448 -32.05 27.35 -19.00
C PRO A 448 -33.37 27.85 -19.63
N GLN A 449 -34.51 27.47 -19.05
CA GLN A 449 -35.85 27.86 -19.49
C GLN A 449 -36.12 29.35 -19.28
N LEU A 450 -35.49 29.97 -18.27
CA LEU A 450 -35.69 31.40 -17.99
C LEU A 450 -34.71 32.29 -18.81
N GLY A 451 -33.98 31.70 -19.76
CA GLY A 451 -33.07 32.39 -20.69
C GLY A 451 -31.63 32.49 -20.20
N GLY A 452 -30.71 32.84 -21.10
CA GLY A 452 -29.26 32.72 -20.87
C GLY A 452 -28.71 31.35 -21.30
N SER A 453 -27.45 31.08 -20.96
CA SER A 453 -26.74 29.85 -21.31
C SER A 453 -26.02 29.28 -20.09
N LEU A 454 -25.86 27.96 -20.05
CA LEU A 454 -24.91 27.29 -19.17
C LEU A 454 -23.48 27.51 -19.67
N THR A 455 -22.53 27.37 -18.76
CA THR A 455 -21.09 27.49 -19.02
C THR A 455 -20.38 26.16 -18.73
N LEU A 456 -19.32 25.88 -19.49
CA LEU A 456 -18.29 24.90 -19.13
C LEU A 456 -16.94 25.60 -19.32
N THR A 457 -16.20 25.78 -18.23
CA THR A 457 -14.85 26.34 -18.24
C THR A 457 -13.84 25.34 -18.78
N GLY A 458 -12.63 25.81 -19.08
CA GLY A 458 -11.50 24.98 -19.49
C GLY A 458 -11.26 23.80 -18.52
N LYS A 459 -10.98 22.62 -19.07
CA LYS A 459 -10.77 21.37 -18.30
C LYS A 459 -11.77 21.16 -17.17
N ASP A 460 -13.06 21.37 -17.43
CA ASP A 460 -14.14 21.05 -16.48
C ASP A 460 -15.07 19.98 -17.07
N SER A 461 -15.79 19.30 -16.18
CA SER A 461 -16.90 18.42 -16.53
C SER A 461 -17.95 18.47 -15.43
N LYS A 462 -19.23 18.42 -15.83
CA LYS A 462 -20.37 18.57 -14.93
C LYS A 462 -21.38 17.44 -15.13
N ILE A 463 -21.96 16.93 -14.04
CA ILE A 463 -23.06 15.97 -14.06
C ILE A 463 -24.38 16.72 -13.86
N HIS A 464 -25.11 16.95 -14.95
CA HIS A 464 -26.48 17.46 -14.88
C HIS A 464 -27.45 16.32 -14.56
N VAL A 465 -28.43 16.56 -13.69
CA VAL A 465 -29.40 15.54 -13.26
C VAL A 465 -30.81 15.85 -13.76
N VAL A 466 -31.59 14.80 -14.01
CA VAL A 466 -32.99 14.84 -14.45
C VAL A 466 -33.80 13.82 -13.67
N ASP A 467 -35.00 14.21 -13.25
CA ASP A 467 -35.94 13.39 -12.45
C ASP A 467 -35.29 12.74 -11.22
N TYR A 468 -34.46 13.52 -10.51
CA TYR A 468 -33.66 13.08 -9.38
C TYR A 468 -34.42 13.27 -8.05
N GLU A 469 -34.37 12.28 -7.17
CA GLU A 469 -35.01 12.33 -5.84
C GLU A 469 -34.01 12.74 -4.75
N ALA A 470 -34.26 13.90 -4.13
CA ALA A 470 -33.50 14.42 -3.01
C ALA A 470 -34.41 14.45 -1.76
N GLY A 471 -34.45 13.34 -1.02
CA GLY A 471 -35.37 13.16 0.11
C GLY A 471 -36.81 13.00 -0.37
N SER A 472 -37.69 13.93 0.01
CA SER A 472 -39.06 14.02 -0.52
C SER A 472 -39.17 14.88 -1.80
N THR A 473 -38.09 15.57 -2.17
CA THR A 473 -38.06 16.56 -3.26
C THR A 473 -37.73 15.91 -4.60
N ASN A 474 -38.62 16.08 -5.60
CA ASN A 474 -38.35 15.68 -6.98
C ASN A 474 -37.72 16.84 -7.76
N ILE A 475 -36.43 16.74 -8.07
CA ILE A 475 -35.68 17.65 -8.94
C ILE A 475 -35.94 17.22 -10.39
N LEU A 476 -36.82 17.93 -11.08
CA LEU A 476 -37.16 17.65 -12.49
C LEU A 476 -35.92 17.79 -13.38
N TYR A 477 -35.12 18.84 -13.15
CA TYR A 477 -33.74 18.94 -13.61
C TYR A 477 -32.93 19.88 -12.71
N SER A 478 -31.61 19.70 -12.69
CA SER A 478 -30.66 20.69 -12.19
C SER A 478 -29.46 20.77 -13.12
N SER A 479 -29.07 22.00 -13.48
CA SER A 479 -27.81 22.26 -14.18
C SER A 479 -26.64 22.55 -13.22
N ALA A 480 -26.90 22.66 -11.92
CA ALA A 480 -25.89 22.70 -10.87
C ALA A 480 -25.62 21.28 -10.36
N GLU A 481 -24.36 20.99 -10.04
CA GLU A 481 -23.97 19.68 -9.53
C GLU A 481 -24.47 19.51 -8.09
N ILE A 482 -24.97 18.32 -7.73
CA ILE A 482 -25.38 18.00 -6.36
C ILE A 482 -24.13 17.61 -5.57
N LEU A 483 -23.82 18.31 -4.49
CA LEU A 483 -22.80 17.88 -3.52
C LEU A 483 -23.37 16.81 -2.60
N THR A 484 -24.52 17.09 -1.99
CA THR A 484 -25.17 16.18 -1.04
C THR A 484 -26.61 16.65 -0.78
N TRP A 485 -27.43 15.78 -0.17
CA TRP A 485 -28.72 16.18 0.41
C TRP A 485 -29.02 15.37 1.68
N ALA A 486 -29.86 15.93 2.55
CA ALA A 486 -30.34 15.27 3.77
C ALA A 486 -31.67 15.86 4.25
N THR A 487 -32.63 15.00 4.63
CA THR A 487 -33.86 15.45 5.29
C THR A 487 -33.60 15.71 6.78
N VAL A 488 -33.56 16.98 7.18
CA VAL A 488 -33.20 17.43 8.54
C VAL A 488 -34.36 18.20 9.17
N ASN A 489 -34.83 17.74 10.34
CA ASN A 489 -35.99 18.32 11.05
C ASN A 489 -37.28 18.43 10.20
N GLY A 490 -37.45 17.56 9.20
CA GLY A 490 -38.61 17.59 8.29
C GLY A 490 -38.48 18.55 7.11
N LYS A 491 -37.30 19.15 6.88
CA LYS A 491 -36.96 19.85 5.64
C LYS A 491 -35.93 19.05 4.84
N ASP A 492 -36.09 18.98 3.52
CA ASP A 492 -35.02 18.52 2.64
C ASP A 492 -33.99 19.63 2.47
N VAL A 493 -32.75 19.37 2.91
CA VAL A 493 -31.62 20.27 2.73
C VAL A 493 -30.78 19.75 1.57
N ILE A 494 -30.57 20.58 0.55
CA ILE A 494 -29.95 20.16 -0.73
C ILE A 494 -28.81 21.14 -1.03
N LEU A 495 -27.59 20.64 -1.23
CA LEU A 495 -26.40 21.44 -1.55
C LEU A 495 -26.08 21.30 -3.04
N LEU A 496 -26.19 22.42 -3.77
CA LEU A 496 -25.95 22.56 -5.20
C LEU A 496 -24.73 23.46 -5.45
N TYR A 497 -23.87 23.11 -6.41
CA TYR A 497 -22.66 23.89 -6.70
C TYR A 497 -22.34 24.04 -8.20
N GLY A 498 -21.46 25.00 -8.50
CA GLY A 498 -20.88 25.32 -9.79
C GLY A 498 -19.59 26.13 -9.61
N ASN A 499 -18.93 26.60 -10.67
CA ASN A 499 -17.83 27.55 -10.54
C ASN A 499 -18.37 28.95 -10.15
N GLU A 500 -17.54 29.83 -9.61
CA GLU A 500 -17.96 31.22 -9.39
C GLU A 500 -18.34 31.89 -10.72
N GLY A 501 -19.49 32.57 -10.75
CA GLY A 501 -19.99 33.30 -11.91
C GLY A 501 -20.77 32.47 -12.93
N GLU A 502 -20.90 31.15 -12.76
CA GLU A 502 -21.69 30.32 -13.67
C GLU A 502 -23.21 30.52 -13.48
N LEU A 503 -23.95 30.59 -14.60
CA LEU A 503 -25.40 30.61 -14.61
C LEU A 503 -25.94 29.19 -14.51
N HIS A 504 -26.79 28.94 -13.51
CA HIS A 504 -27.43 27.66 -13.28
C HIS A 504 -28.95 27.79 -13.16
N GLU A 505 -29.65 26.67 -13.39
CA GLU A 505 -31.09 26.57 -13.26
C GLU A 505 -31.49 25.20 -12.72
N THR A 506 -32.41 25.20 -11.76
CA THR A 506 -32.99 24.01 -11.12
C THR A 506 -34.51 24.09 -11.14
N ALA A 507 -35.17 23.03 -11.58
CA ALA A 507 -36.62 22.90 -11.55
C ALA A 507 -37.05 21.86 -10.51
N LEU A 508 -37.94 22.27 -9.60
CA LEU A 508 -38.51 21.43 -8.54
C LEU A 508 -39.97 21.12 -8.86
N HIS A 509 -40.31 19.83 -8.94
CA HIS A 509 -41.67 19.38 -9.27
C HIS A 509 -42.57 19.34 -8.03
N PHE A 510 -43.76 19.92 -8.13
CA PHE A 510 -44.75 19.99 -7.05
C PHE A 510 -46.13 19.51 -7.49
N ASN A 511 -46.81 18.75 -6.63
CA ASN A 511 -48.20 18.34 -6.84
C ASN A 511 -49.15 19.50 -6.48
N GLY A 512 -49.46 20.36 -7.45
CA GLY A 512 -50.39 21.49 -7.30
C GLY A 512 -49.70 22.85 -7.41
N THR A 513 -50.16 23.84 -6.64
CA THR A 513 -49.59 25.19 -6.66
C THR A 513 -48.16 25.18 -6.14
N ALA A 514 -47.20 25.53 -6.99
CA ALA A 514 -45.80 25.69 -6.62
C ALA A 514 -45.63 26.75 -5.50
N PRO A 515 -44.84 26.48 -4.45
CA PRO A 515 -44.51 27.46 -3.43
C PRO A 515 -43.58 28.55 -3.97
N THR A 516 -43.42 29.65 -3.23
CA THR A 516 -42.39 30.65 -3.54
C THR A 516 -41.03 30.26 -2.97
N ALA A 517 -39.97 30.67 -3.67
CA ALA A 517 -38.59 30.65 -3.19
C ALA A 517 -38.20 32.00 -2.58
N LYS A 518 -37.36 31.98 -1.54
CA LYS A 518 -36.88 33.18 -0.85
C LYS A 518 -35.42 33.02 -0.46
N VAL A 519 -34.56 33.95 -0.86
CA VAL A 519 -33.20 34.06 -0.33
C VAL A 519 -33.28 34.43 1.16
N VAL A 520 -32.65 33.62 2.00
CA VAL A 520 -32.62 33.77 3.47
C VAL A 520 -31.21 33.97 4.03
N SER A 521 -30.17 33.77 3.21
CA SER A 521 -28.76 34.06 3.51
C SER A 521 -27.97 34.26 2.22
N GLY A 522 -26.84 34.97 2.30
CA GLY A 522 -25.97 35.26 1.15
C GLY A 522 -26.39 36.49 0.36
N SER A 523 -25.62 36.80 -0.68
CA SER A 523 -25.81 37.96 -1.57
C SER A 523 -26.33 37.60 -2.96
N GLY A 524 -26.40 36.31 -3.31
CA GLY A 524 -26.90 35.84 -4.59
C GLY A 524 -28.39 36.16 -4.79
N THR A 525 -28.78 36.33 -6.04
CA THR A 525 -30.18 36.56 -6.42
C THR A 525 -30.76 35.34 -7.13
N VAL A 526 -32.06 35.08 -6.93
CA VAL A 526 -32.77 33.96 -7.53
C VAL A 526 -33.97 34.48 -8.31
N LYS A 527 -33.93 34.27 -9.63
CA LYS A 527 -35.08 34.47 -10.52
C LYS A 527 -35.94 33.21 -10.45
N GLN A 528 -37.23 33.36 -10.21
CA GLN A 528 -38.15 32.23 -10.06
C GLN A 528 -39.35 32.35 -11.00
N GLN A 529 -39.83 31.21 -11.50
CA GLN A 529 -41.06 31.13 -12.29
C GLN A 529 -41.83 29.86 -11.91
N ALA A 530 -43.10 30.03 -11.52
CA ALA A 530 -44.03 28.92 -11.39
C ALA A 530 -44.51 28.48 -12.79
N SER A 531 -44.69 27.17 -12.96
CA SER A 531 -45.13 26.54 -14.19
C SER A 531 -46.06 25.36 -13.88
N SER A 532 -46.68 24.77 -14.90
CA SER A 532 -47.42 23.50 -14.73
C SER A 532 -46.52 22.30 -14.37
N ALA A 533 -45.19 22.44 -14.49
CA ALA A 533 -44.21 21.43 -14.11
C ALA A 533 -43.72 21.57 -12.65
N GLY A 534 -44.09 22.65 -11.96
CA GLY A 534 -43.52 23.05 -10.66
C GLY A 534 -42.79 24.39 -10.72
N LEU A 535 -41.76 24.56 -9.90
CA LEU A 535 -41.02 25.82 -9.70
C LEU A 535 -39.66 25.77 -10.40
N VAL A 536 -39.40 26.69 -11.33
CA VAL A 536 -38.09 26.88 -11.97
C VAL A 536 -37.34 27.99 -11.24
N LEU A 537 -36.09 27.73 -10.84
CA LEU A 537 -35.21 28.63 -10.12
C LEU A 537 -33.90 28.82 -10.90
N GLN A 538 -33.64 30.04 -11.37
CA GLN A 538 -32.43 30.43 -12.08
C GLN A 538 -31.59 31.37 -11.20
N TYR A 539 -30.28 31.14 -11.14
CA TYR A 539 -29.35 31.81 -10.24
C TYR A 539 -27.92 31.76 -10.79
N THR A 540 -27.05 32.59 -10.22
CA THR A 540 -25.59 32.53 -10.45
C THR A 540 -24.91 32.06 -9.17
N THR A 541 -23.93 31.17 -9.30
CA THR A 541 -23.12 30.65 -8.18
C THR A 541 -22.09 31.70 -7.76
N THR A 542 -22.21 32.21 -6.53
CA THR A 542 -21.31 33.23 -5.96
C THR A 542 -21.39 33.17 -4.43
N GLY A 543 -20.26 32.85 -3.79
CA GLY A 543 -20.18 32.58 -2.36
C GLY A 543 -21.08 31.42 -1.94
N GLN A 544 -21.72 31.60 -0.78
CA GLN A 544 -22.81 30.75 -0.30
C GLN A 544 -24.11 31.56 -0.24
N THR A 545 -25.11 31.13 -0.99
CA THR A 545 -26.48 31.67 -0.96
C THR A 545 -27.45 30.59 -0.50
N VAL A 546 -28.32 30.90 0.46
CA VAL A 546 -29.27 29.94 1.04
C VAL A 546 -30.69 30.38 0.70
N VAL A 547 -31.49 29.46 0.18
CA VAL A 547 -32.84 29.69 -0.37
C VAL A 547 -33.83 28.76 0.31
N GLU A 548 -34.81 29.32 0.98
CA GLU A 548 -35.95 28.57 1.50
C GLU A 548 -37.03 28.48 0.41
N VAL A 549 -37.56 27.29 0.15
CA VAL A 549 -38.62 27.05 -0.84
C VAL A 549 -39.83 26.46 -0.12
N GLY A 550 -40.92 27.23 -0.05
CA GLY A 550 -42.06 26.91 0.80
C GLY A 550 -41.66 26.85 2.28
N THR A 551 -41.99 25.74 2.94
CA THR A 551 -41.59 25.46 4.34
C THR A 551 -40.81 24.16 4.50
N SER A 552 -40.63 23.39 3.42
CA SER A 552 -40.14 22.00 3.43
C SER A 552 -38.79 21.81 2.75
N ILE A 553 -38.24 22.82 2.08
CA ILE A 553 -36.98 22.70 1.31
C ILE A 553 -36.05 23.86 1.64
N LEU A 554 -34.76 23.55 1.79
CA LEU A 554 -33.68 24.52 1.99
C LEU A 554 -32.54 24.22 1.01
N LEU A 555 -32.44 25.02 -0.06
CA LEU A 555 -31.37 24.91 -1.05
C LEU A 555 -30.17 25.74 -0.59
N TYR A 556 -28.98 25.17 -0.69
CA TYR A 556 -27.71 25.88 -0.65
C TYR A 556 -27.19 25.96 -2.09
N ILE A 557 -26.90 27.17 -2.55
CA ILE A 557 -26.27 27.48 -3.83
C ILE A 557 -24.85 27.94 -3.51
N LEU A 558 -23.86 27.21 -4.00
CA LEU A 558 -22.46 27.38 -3.65
C LEU A 558 -21.63 27.60 -4.93
N ASP A 559 -20.58 28.42 -4.85
CA ASP A 559 -19.41 28.18 -5.71
C ASP A 559 -18.60 26.95 -5.22
N ARG A 560 -17.73 26.43 -6.08
CA ARG A 560 -16.93 25.21 -5.83
C ARG A 560 -16.05 25.36 -4.59
N ASP A 561 -15.44 26.52 -4.39
CA ASP A 561 -14.60 26.83 -3.23
C ASP A 561 -15.41 26.79 -1.92
N ASN A 562 -16.62 27.36 -1.91
CA ASN A 562 -17.53 27.25 -0.77
C ASN A 562 -18.09 25.83 -0.58
N ALA A 563 -18.11 25.00 -1.63
CA ALA A 563 -18.49 23.59 -1.56
C ALA A 563 -17.37 22.72 -0.96
N TYR A 564 -16.10 23.03 -1.24
CA TYR A 564 -14.92 22.37 -0.64
C TYR A 564 -14.92 22.45 0.90
N ASP A 565 -15.48 23.50 1.50
CA ASP A 565 -15.59 23.68 2.95
C ASP A 565 -16.55 22.69 3.65
N PHE A 566 -17.45 22.01 2.91
CA PHE A 566 -18.47 21.15 3.51
C PHE A 566 -18.00 19.70 3.76
N TRP A 567 -18.53 19.08 4.81
CA TRP A 567 -18.24 17.72 5.26
C TRP A 567 -19.56 16.99 5.56
N VAL A 568 -19.66 15.71 5.18
CA VAL A 568 -20.89 14.90 5.34
C VAL A 568 -20.60 13.66 6.20
N LEU A 569 -20.74 13.83 7.51
CA LEU A 569 -20.24 12.91 8.52
C LEU A 569 -21.39 12.11 9.14
N ASN A 570 -21.23 10.80 9.29
CA ASN A 570 -22.27 9.95 9.87
C ASN A 570 -21.97 9.62 11.34
N PRO A 571 -22.95 9.78 12.25
CA PRO A 571 -22.83 9.22 13.59
C PRO A 571 -22.75 7.69 13.53
N PRO A 572 -21.97 7.02 14.40
CA PRO A 572 -21.96 5.57 14.51
C PRO A 572 -23.35 4.98 14.73
N GLY A 573 -23.62 3.85 14.08
CA GLY A 573 -24.78 3.01 14.31
C GLY A 573 -24.63 2.13 15.56
N THR A 574 -24.96 0.84 15.44
CA THR A 574 -24.83 -0.14 16.54
C THR A 574 -24.16 -1.43 16.07
N GLY A 575 -23.63 -2.22 17.01
CA GLY A 575 -22.88 -3.44 16.71
C GLY A 575 -21.44 -3.19 16.24
N ALA A 576 -20.77 -4.25 15.79
CA ALA A 576 -19.35 -4.20 15.39
C ALA A 576 -19.09 -3.25 14.20
N PHE A 577 -20.00 -3.21 13.24
CA PHE A 577 -19.90 -2.38 12.04
C PHE A 577 -20.52 -0.97 12.21
N ALA A 578 -20.63 -0.44 13.45
CA ALA A 578 -21.30 0.83 13.72
C ALA A 578 -20.77 2.01 12.86
N ASN A 579 -19.46 2.06 12.59
CA ASN A 579 -18.82 3.17 11.85
C ASN A 579 -19.01 3.08 10.33
N PHE A 580 -19.58 1.97 9.83
CA PHE A 580 -19.97 1.81 8.42
C PHE A 580 -21.33 2.47 8.11
N ASN A 581 -22.05 2.99 9.11
CA ASN A 581 -23.34 3.65 8.93
C ASN A 581 -23.27 4.82 7.92
N THR A 582 -24.12 4.76 6.89
CA THR A 582 -24.32 5.80 5.87
C THR A 582 -25.53 6.69 6.13
N LYS A 583 -26.39 6.32 7.08
CA LYS A 583 -27.72 6.92 7.32
C LYS A 583 -27.63 8.05 8.36
N ASN A 584 -28.58 8.98 8.31
CA ASN A 584 -28.67 10.17 9.17
C ASN A 584 -27.39 11.04 9.21
N PRO A 585 -26.89 11.53 8.06
CA PRO A 585 -25.70 12.36 8.02
C PRO A 585 -25.88 13.70 8.77
N ILE A 586 -24.77 14.18 9.33
CA ILE A 586 -24.59 15.55 9.83
C ILE A 586 -23.74 16.29 8.79
N ILE A 587 -24.25 17.42 8.29
CA ILE A 587 -23.51 18.26 7.35
C ILE A 587 -22.89 19.41 8.12
N VAL A 588 -21.58 19.64 7.94
CA VAL A 588 -20.82 20.70 8.62
C VAL A 588 -19.99 21.47 7.59
N LYS A 589 -20.09 22.80 7.60
CA LYS A 589 -19.16 23.69 6.88
C LYS A 589 -18.00 24.09 7.78
N GLY A 590 -16.79 24.10 7.25
CA GLY A 590 -15.60 24.70 7.87
C GLY A 590 -14.74 23.73 8.67
N GLY A 591 -13.55 24.21 9.05
CA GLY A 591 -12.45 23.39 9.59
C GLY A 591 -11.58 22.81 8.47
N TYR A 592 -10.30 22.53 8.77
CA TYR A 592 -9.35 22.02 7.78
C TYR A 592 -9.67 20.58 7.39
N PHE A 593 -10.04 19.76 8.37
CA PHE A 593 -10.39 18.36 8.19
C PHE A 593 -11.28 17.91 9.35
N LEU A 594 -12.40 17.25 9.08
CA LEU A 594 -13.25 16.67 10.13
C LEU A 594 -13.18 15.14 10.07
N ARG A 595 -12.83 14.52 11.20
CA ARG A 595 -12.54 13.08 11.36
C ARG A 595 -13.78 12.25 11.60
N SER A 596 -14.67 12.72 12.48
CA SER A 596 -15.85 11.98 12.90
C SER A 596 -16.90 12.88 13.57
N VAL A 597 -18.12 12.35 13.69
CA VAL A 597 -19.16 12.88 14.59
C VAL A 597 -19.72 11.76 15.45
N SER A 598 -20.21 12.08 16.65
CA SER A 598 -21.00 11.18 17.48
C SER A 598 -22.12 11.94 18.19
N VAL A 599 -23.20 11.24 18.57
CA VAL A 599 -24.37 11.83 19.23
C VAL A 599 -24.68 11.05 20.49
N SER A 600 -24.73 11.72 21.64
CA SER A 600 -25.13 11.11 22.92
C SER A 600 -25.83 12.14 23.81
N GLY A 601 -26.94 11.76 24.44
CA GLY A 601 -27.73 12.65 25.32
C GLY A 601 -28.39 13.87 24.64
N GLY A 602 -28.25 14.03 23.33
CA GLY A 602 -28.58 15.25 22.59
C GLY A 602 -27.41 16.25 22.45
N THR A 603 -26.19 15.82 22.81
CA THR A 603 -24.94 16.50 22.46
C THR A 603 -24.36 15.87 21.20
N LEU A 604 -24.03 16.72 20.22
CA LEU A 604 -23.28 16.37 19.02
C LEU A 604 -21.79 16.64 19.28
N SER A 605 -20.95 15.63 19.23
CA SER A 605 -19.50 15.79 19.38
C SER A 605 -18.83 15.63 18.02
N ILE A 606 -18.20 16.71 17.55
CA ILE A 606 -17.42 16.77 16.32
C ILE A 606 -15.95 16.58 16.70
N GLN A 607 -15.24 15.73 15.97
CA GLN A 607 -13.78 15.62 16.03
C GLN A 607 -13.18 16.07 14.70
N GLY A 608 -12.16 16.91 14.76
CA GLY A 608 -11.45 17.39 13.58
C GLY A 608 -10.22 18.21 13.90
N ASP A 609 -9.70 18.82 12.85
CA ASP A 609 -8.39 19.41 12.76
C ASP A 609 -8.50 20.83 12.15
N LEU A 610 -7.64 21.74 12.60
CA LEU A 610 -7.66 23.16 12.28
C LEU A 610 -6.26 23.64 11.89
N ASN A 611 -6.11 24.15 10.67
CA ASN A 611 -4.94 24.93 10.24
C ASN A 611 -5.13 26.45 10.53
N SER A 612 -6.35 26.87 10.81
CA SER A 612 -6.80 28.26 10.91
C SER A 612 -8.06 28.36 11.78
N THR A 613 -8.43 29.56 12.22
CA THR A 613 -9.65 29.80 13.02
C THR A 613 -10.88 29.52 12.17
N ALA A 614 -11.62 28.45 12.50
CA ALA A 614 -12.79 28.04 11.74
C ALA A 614 -14.07 28.76 12.19
N ALA A 615 -14.85 29.23 11.22
CA ALA A 615 -16.27 29.48 11.38
C ALA A 615 -17.03 28.22 10.96
N PHE A 616 -17.84 27.66 11.86
CA PHE A 616 -18.64 26.48 11.58
C PHE A 616 -20.09 26.86 11.26
N GLU A 617 -20.67 26.21 10.25
CA GLU A 617 -22.12 26.05 10.11
C GLU A 617 -22.47 24.56 10.22
N ILE A 618 -23.48 24.22 11.01
CA ILE A 618 -23.83 22.84 11.36
C ILE A 618 -25.31 22.60 11.06
N ILE A 619 -25.56 21.64 10.18
CA ILE A 619 -26.87 21.17 9.75
C ILE A 619 -27.12 19.81 10.40
N ALA A 620 -27.91 19.81 11.48
CA ALA A 620 -28.13 18.64 12.33
C ALA A 620 -29.59 18.56 12.85
N PRO A 621 -30.12 17.36 13.12
CA PRO A 621 -31.40 17.20 13.81
C PRO A 621 -31.36 17.84 15.19
N ALA A 622 -32.36 18.67 15.53
CA ALA A 622 -32.39 19.47 16.76
C ALA A 622 -32.47 18.61 18.05
N ALA A 623 -32.90 17.35 17.94
CA ALA A 623 -32.85 16.38 19.02
C ALA A 623 -31.41 15.95 19.36
N SER A 624 -30.52 15.96 18.36
CA SER A 624 -29.13 15.49 18.41
C SER A 624 -28.10 16.58 18.75
N SER A 625 -28.44 17.86 18.51
CA SER A 625 -27.53 19.01 18.59
C SER A 625 -27.97 20.10 19.58
N LYS A 626 -28.58 19.71 20.71
CA LYS A 626 -28.93 20.63 21.82
C LYS A 626 -27.69 21.29 22.42
N GLN A 627 -26.57 20.57 22.39
CA GLN A 627 -25.21 21.06 22.61
C GLN A 627 -24.34 20.57 21.47
N VAL A 628 -23.24 21.27 21.19
CA VAL A 628 -22.19 20.79 20.28
C VAL A 628 -20.84 20.94 20.97
N THR A 629 -19.97 19.95 20.81
CA THR A 629 -18.55 20.06 21.15
C THR A 629 -17.68 19.92 19.89
N PHE A 630 -16.54 20.61 19.88
CA PHE A 630 -15.44 20.37 18.94
C PHE A 630 -14.22 19.91 19.74
N ASN A 631 -13.69 18.73 19.43
CA ASN A 631 -12.55 18.12 20.13
C ASN A 631 -12.75 18.07 21.67
N GLY A 632 -13.98 17.83 22.12
CA GLY A 632 -14.37 17.80 23.54
C GLY A 632 -14.69 19.16 24.18
N HIS A 633 -14.37 20.28 23.52
CA HIS A 633 -14.68 21.63 24.01
C HIS A 633 -16.06 22.09 23.53
N GLY A 634 -16.91 22.60 24.43
CA GLY A 634 -18.25 23.09 24.09
C GLY A 634 -18.21 24.37 23.23
N LEU A 635 -18.96 24.37 22.13
CA LEU A 635 -19.05 25.50 21.20
C LEU A 635 -20.08 26.55 21.65
N ALA A 636 -19.76 27.84 21.44
CA ALA A 636 -20.68 28.95 21.66
C ALA A 636 -21.66 29.09 20.48
N LEU A 637 -22.78 28.37 20.55
CA LEU A 637 -23.75 28.25 19.46
C LEU A 637 -24.61 29.51 19.27
N LYS A 638 -24.78 29.91 18.01
CA LYS A 638 -25.82 30.81 17.51
C LYS A 638 -26.74 30.03 16.57
N LYS A 639 -27.95 30.52 16.32
CA LYS A 639 -28.90 29.92 15.36
C LYS A 639 -29.17 30.88 14.21
N THR A 640 -29.16 30.38 12.98
CA THR A 640 -29.49 31.17 11.79
C THR A 640 -31.00 31.39 11.66
N SER A 641 -31.40 32.34 10.82
CA SER A 641 -32.81 32.64 10.51
C SER A 641 -33.57 31.44 9.90
N TYR A 642 -32.87 30.55 9.19
CA TYR A 642 -33.40 29.37 8.52
C TYR A 642 -33.24 28.07 9.33
N GLY A 643 -32.44 28.10 10.40
CA GLY A 643 -32.51 27.14 11.50
C GLY A 643 -31.28 26.29 11.78
N THR A 644 -30.20 26.45 11.00
CA THR A 644 -28.89 25.85 11.26
C THR A 644 -28.20 26.48 12.47
N LEU A 645 -27.17 25.80 12.99
CA LEU A 645 -26.35 26.28 14.09
C LEU A 645 -25.03 26.84 13.56
N THR A 646 -24.54 27.94 14.11
CA THR A 646 -23.22 28.49 13.79
C THR A 646 -22.36 28.69 15.03
N ALA A 647 -21.05 28.56 14.86
CA ALA A 647 -20.05 28.72 15.91
C ALA A 647 -18.72 29.24 15.33
N THR A 648 -17.79 29.60 16.20
CA THR A 648 -16.41 29.95 15.81
C THR A 648 -15.44 29.30 16.79
N GLN A 649 -14.42 28.63 16.27
CA GLN A 649 -13.36 28.00 17.06
C GLN A 649 -12.01 28.58 16.66
N ALA A 650 -11.37 29.29 17.60
CA ALA A 650 -10.00 29.77 17.41
C ALA A 650 -9.02 28.60 17.38
N VAL A 651 -8.12 28.58 16.40
CA VAL A 651 -7.05 27.59 16.32
C VAL A 651 -5.98 27.86 17.39
N GLN A 652 -5.36 26.79 17.91
CA GLN A 652 -4.22 26.85 18.81
C GLN A 652 -3.02 26.16 18.16
N LEU A 653 -2.13 26.94 17.55
CA LEU A 653 -0.87 26.49 16.96
C LEU A 653 0.31 26.93 17.86
N PRO A 654 0.62 26.20 18.96
CA PRO A 654 1.76 26.50 19.81
C PRO A 654 3.08 26.49 19.03
N ALA A 655 3.97 27.43 19.32
CA ALA A 655 5.32 27.41 18.77
C ALA A 655 6.12 26.25 19.38
N ILE A 656 7.02 25.68 18.58
CA ILE A 656 8.02 24.70 19.02
C ILE A 656 9.41 25.15 18.56
N THR A 657 10.45 24.67 19.24
CA THR A 657 11.84 24.80 18.79
C THR A 657 12.25 23.49 18.11
N LEU A 658 12.80 23.58 16.91
CA LEU A 658 13.50 22.46 16.25
C LEU A 658 15.02 22.58 16.51
N PRO A 659 15.76 21.47 16.49
CA PRO A 659 17.22 21.51 16.54
C PRO A 659 17.79 22.21 15.30
N ASP A 660 18.71 23.15 15.51
CA ASP A 660 19.56 23.66 14.44
C ASP A 660 20.65 22.64 14.13
N LEU A 661 20.48 21.91 13.03
CA LEU A 661 21.40 20.85 12.62
C LEU A 661 22.76 21.37 12.13
N GLU A 662 22.92 22.67 11.84
CA GLU A 662 24.22 23.25 11.47
C GLU A 662 25.08 23.61 12.70
N SER A 663 24.46 23.97 13.83
CA SER A 663 25.17 24.32 15.08
C SER A 663 25.18 23.23 16.15
N ILE A 664 24.36 22.19 16.04
CA ILE A 664 24.41 21.03 16.95
C ILE A 664 25.74 20.28 16.85
N THR A 665 26.18 19.66 17.96
CA THR A 665 27.37 18.80 17.97
C THR A 665 27.13 17.53 17.17
N TRP A 666 27.92 17.31 16.12
CA TRP A 666 27.97 16.07 15.37
C TRP A 666 29.26 15.28 15.66
N LYS A 667 29.14 13.96 15.68
CA LYS A 667 30.24 12.99 15.68
C LYS A 667 30.46 12.46 14.27
N THR A 668 31.70 12.13 13.93
CA THR A 668 32.07 11.56 12.62
C THR A 668 33.11 10.43 12.73
N SER A 669 33.04 9.48 11.80
CA SER A 669 33.96 8.32 11.68
C SER A 669 34.09 7.84 10.22
N ASP A 670 35.16 7.12 9.92
CA ASP A 670 35.39 6.47 8.62
C ASP A 670 34.49 5.22 8.50
N SER A 671 33.70 5.16 7.42
CA SER A 671 32.82 4.04 7.08
C SER A 671 33.25 3.32 5.78
N LEU A 672 34.47 3.55 5.32
CA LEU A 672 35.17 2.71 4.34
C LEU A 672 36.56 2.25 4.85
N PRO A 673 36.68 1.71 6.09
CA PRO A 673 37.96 1.21 6.60
C PRO A 673 38.55 0.07 5.75
N GLU A 674 37.78 -0.53 4.84
CA GLU A 674 38.21 -1.50 3.84
C GLU A 674 39.47 -1.09 3.06
N ILE A 675 39.63 0.20 2.74
CA ILE A 675 40.77 0.70 1.95
C ILE A 675 42.04 0.95 2.80
N GLN A 676 41.96 0.72 4.12
CA GLN A 676 43.08 0.92 5.04
C GLN A 676 44.01 -0.32 5.03
N ALA A 677 45.32 -0.11 4.99
CA ALA A 677 46.31 -1.20 4.85
C ALA A 677 46.31 -2.27 5.97
N GLY A 678 45.68 -1.98 7.12
CA GLY A 678 45.50 -2.92 8.23
C GLY A 678 44.17 -3.68 8.22
N TYR A 679 43.30 -3.50 7.22
CA TYR A 679 41.96 -4.08 7.21
C TYR A 679 41.96 -5.60 6.98
N SER A 680 41.16 -6.33 7.76
CA SER A 680 41.00 -7.78 7.62
C SER A 680 39.59 -8.16 7.14
N ASP A 681 39.50 -8.56 5.87
CA ASP A 681 38.32 -9.17 5.26
C ASP A 681 38.20 -10.68 5.56
N ALA A 682 38.89 -11.19 6.60
CA ALA A 682 38.89 -12.61 6.96
C ALA A 682 37.51 -13.16 7.36
N ARG A 683 36.55 -12.28 7.68
CA ARG A 683 35.15 -12.61 8.01
C ARG A 683 34.13 -12.36 6.88
N TRP A 684 34.57 -11.87 5.72
CA TRP A 684 33.68 -11.63 4.58
C TRP A 684 33.33 -12.92 3.86
N THR A 685 32.17 -12.94 3.21
CA THR A 685 31.73 -14.06 2.36
C THR A 685 32.70 -14.20 1.18
N VAL A 686 33.17 -15.43 0.95
CA VAL A 686 34.06 -15.76 -0.16
C VAL A 686 33.21 -16.02 -1.40
N ALA A 687 33.39 -15.21 -2.44
CA ALA A 687 32.66 -15.38 -3.69
C ALA A 687 33.31 -16.50 -4.53
N ASN A 688 32.80 -17.73 -4.36
CA ASN A 688 33.36 -18.95 -4.95
C ASN A 688 32.35 -19.81 -5.72
N HIS A 689 31.11 -19.35 -5.91
CA HIS A 689 30.14 -20.06 -6.77
C HIS A 689 30.70 -20.07 -8.20
N THR A 690 30.75 -21.24 -8.85
CA THR A 690 31.29 -21.38 -10.22
C THR A 690 30.20 -21.54 -11.29
N THR A 691 28.94 -21.57 -10.87
CA THR A 691 27.75 -21.73 -11.71
C THR A 691 26.57 -20.99 -11.07
N THR A 692 25.68 -20.41 -11.87
CA THR A 692 24.43 -19.78 -11.43
C THR A 692 23.28 -20.23 -12.33
N VAL A 693 22.07 -20.30 -11.77
CA VAL A 693 20.82 -20.53 -12.52
C VAL A 693 20.20 -19.24 -13.07
N ASN A 694 20.80 -18.08 -12.78
CA ASN A 694 20.33 -16.78 -13.23
C ASN A 694 20.37 -16.68 -14.78
N PRO A 695 19.33 -16.12 -15.44
CA PRO A 695 19.31 -15.97 -16.90
C PRO A 695 20.49 -15.15 -17.45
N THR A 696 20.91 -14.11 -16.73
CA THR A 696 22.08 -13.30 -17.08
C THR A 696 23.34 -14.02 -16.63
N GLN A 697 23.88 -14.86 -17.52
CA GLN A 697 25.10 -15.62 -17.24
C GLN A 697 26.35 -14.71 -17.09
N PRO A 698 27.24 -15.00 -16.12
CA PRO A 698 28.45 -14.21 -15.86
C PRO A 698 29.55 -14.47 -16.89
N LYS A 699 30.46 -13.50 -17.04
CA LYS A 699 31.67 -13.61 -17.88
C LYS A 699 32.93 -13.72 -17.00
N THR A 700 32.78 -14.21 -15.78
CA THR A 700 33.80 -14.26 -14.71
C THR A 700 34.03 -15.71 -14.24
N PRO A 701 35.22 -16.07 -13.72
CA PRO A 701 35.51 -17.45 -13.29
C PRO A 701 34.69 -17.94 -12.08
N VAL A 702 34.13 -16.99 -11.32
CA VAL A 702 33.18 -17.18 -10.23
C VAL A 702 32.03 -16.20 -10.40
N VAL A 703 30.85 -16.53 -9.91
CA VAL A 703 29.66 -15.67 -9.93
C VAL A 703 29.88 -14.51 -8.96
N LEU A 704 29.81 -13.27 -9.47
CA LEU A 704 29.97 -12.05 -8.67
C LEU A 704 28.64 -11.28 -8.61
N TYR A 705 27.56 -11.98 -8.26
CA TYR A 705 26.24 -11.40 -8.05
C TYR A 705 25.88 -11.44 -6.56
N ALA A 706 25.50 -10.30 -5.99
CA ALA A 706 25.27 -10.12 -4.55
C ALA A 706 24.17 -11.05 -4.01
N GLY A 707 23.10 -11.24 -4.80
CA GLY A 707 21.97 -12.09 -4.42
C GLY A 707 22.32 -13.57 -4.27
N GLU A 708 23.31 -14.08 -5.03
CA GLU A 708 23.82 -15.46 -4.89
C GLU A 708 24.51 -15.71 -3.53
N TYR A 709 24.79 -14.66 -2.78
CA TYR A 709 25.39 -14.69 -1.44
C TYR A 709 24.43 -14.10 -0.38
N GLY A 710 23.13 -14.01 -0.69
CA GLY A 710 22.08 -13.53 0.21
C GLY A 710 22.04 -12.02 0.43
N TYR A 711 22.64 -11.21 -0.45
CA TYR A 711 22.68 -9.75 -0.33
C TYR A 711 21.79 -9.08 -1.38
N HIS A 712 20.75 -8.37 -0.92
CA HIS A 712 19.60 -7.94 -1.74
C HIS A 712 19.22 -6.45 -1.62
N THR A 713 20.00 -5.65 -0.89
CA THR A 713 19.71 -4.24 -0.60
C THR A 713 20.97 -3.40 -0.37
N GLY A 714 20.81 -2.07 -0.45
CA GLY A 714 21.78 -1.06 0.00
C GLY A 714 23.16 -1.14 -0.66
N ASN A 715 24.20 -0.65 0.00
CA ASN A 715 25.55 -0.69 -0.59
C ASN A 715 26.13 -2.12 -0.56
N ILE A 716 26.77 -2.53 -1.67
CA ILE A 716 27.49 -3.81 -1.76
C ILE A 716 28.98 -3.49 -1.91
N LEU A 717 29.85 -4.22 -1.20
CA LEU A 717 31.29 -4.08 -1.34
C LEU A 717 31.90 -5.38 -1.86
N TRP A 718 32.77 -5.26 -2.87
CA TRP A 718 33.53 -6.37 -3.45
C TRP A 718 35.03 -6.16 -3.21
N ARG A 719 35.76 -7.26 -2.95
CA ARG A 719 37.22 -7.25 -2.80
C ARG A 719 37.88 -8.37 -3.60
N ALA A 720 38.86 -8.03 -4.44
CA ALA A 720 39.62 -8.97 -5.26
C ALA A 720 41.10 -8.97 -4.88
N HIS A 721 41.63 -10.13 -4.49
CA HIS A 721 43.04 -10.31 -4.11
C HIS A 721 43.85 -10.81 -5.30
N PHE A 722 44.90 -10.10 -5.71
CA PHE A 722 45.62 -10.36 -6.97
C PHE A 722 47.05 -9.77 -6.96
N ASN A 723 47.87 -10.14 -7.96
CA ASN A 723 49.31 -9.83 -7.99
C ASN A 723 49.79 -9.26 -9.37
N SER A 724 49.10 -8.29 -10.01
CA SER A 724 49.50 -7.78 -11.36
C SER A 724 48.95 -6.38 -11.78
N THR A 725 48.72 -6.13 -13.08
CA THR A 725 48.47 -4.80 -13.72
C THR A 725 47.03 -4.26 -13.60
N GLY A 726 46.74 -3.10 -14.26
CA GLY A 726 45.51 -2.27 -14.16
C GLY A 726 44.17 -2.96 -14.48
N PHE A 727 43.01 -2.30 -14.32
CA PHE A 727 41.72 -2.98 -14.15
C PHE A 727 40.53 -2.42 -14.97
N VAL A 728 39.57 -3.29 -15.31
CA VAL A 728 38.28 -2.97 -15.95
C VAL A 728 37.16 -3.79 -15.29
N ALA A 729 35.99 -3.19 -15.05
CA ALA A 729 34.79 -3.91 -14.58
C ALA A 729 33.48 -3.42 -15.23
N GLU A 730 32.58 -4.36 -15.51
CA GLU A 730 31.17 -4.18 -15.89
C GLU A 730 30.31 -4.40 -14.63
N VAL A 731 29.90 -3.31 -13.98
CA VAL A 731 29.16 -3.33 -12.71
C VAL A 731 27.67 -3.06 -12.97
N TRP A 732 26.80 -3.77 -12.26
CA TRP A 732 25.34 -3.73 -12.37
C TRP A 732 24.74 -3.37 -10.99
N GLY A 733 23.83 -2.38 -10.95
CA GLY A 733 23.25 -1.89 -9.68
C GLY A 733 21.78 -1.43 -9.75
N GLY A 734 21.18 -1.43 -10.94
CA GLY A 734 19.88 -0.79 -11.20
C GLY A 734 20.03 0.66 -11.65
N ALA A 735 19.00 1.23 -12.28
CA ALA A 735 19.01 2.63 -12.72
C ALA A 735 19.38 3.58 -11.55
N ALA A 736 20.09 4.66 -11.85
CA ALA A 736 20.65 5.60 -10.87
C ALA A 736 21.62 5.00 -9.82
N PHE A 737 22.18 3.80 -10.03
CA PHE A 737 23.30 3.30 -9.21
C PHE A 737 24.61 4.06 -9.48
N GLY A 738 25.57 3.92 -8.58
CA GLY A 738 26.96 4.35 -8.78
C GLY A 738 27.94 3.30 -8.24
N PHE A 739 29.23 3.46 -8.53
CA PHE A 739 30.30 2.70 -7.89
C PHE A 739 31.64 3.44 -7.88
N SER A 740 32.50 3.12 -6.92
CA SER A 740 33.84 3.69 -6.75
C SER A 740 34.86 2.57 -6.59
N ILE A 741 36.04 2.72 -7.20
CA ILE A 741 37.11 1.71 -7.17
C ILE A 741 38.34 2.26 -6.45
N TRP A 742 38.94 1.45 -5.59
CA TRP A 742 40.26 1.66 -4.99
C TRP A 742 41.17 0.46 -5.26
N LEU A 743 42.48 0.72 -5.35
CA LEU A 743 43.55 -0.26 -5.24
C LEU A 743 44.30 -0.02 -3.93
N ASP A 744 44.20 -0.97 -3.01
CA ASP A 744 44.61 -0.81 -1.62
C ASP A 744 43.97 0.47 -1.03
N SER A 745 44.78 1.49 -0.67
CA SER A 745 44.31 2.81 -0.23
C SER A 745 44.16 3.85 -1.34
N THR A 746 44.48 3.51 -2.60
CA THR A 746 44.54 4.45 -3.73
C THR A 746 43.21 4.50 -4.47
N PHE A 747 42.55 5.65 -4.47
CA PHE A 747 41.36 5.88 -5.29
C PHE A 747 41.68 5.84 -6.80
N LEU A 748 40.91 5.08 -7.57
CA LEU A 748 41.07 4.90 -9.03
C LEU A 748 39.97 5.58 -9.86
N GLY A 749 38.93 6.12 -9.23
CA GLY A 749 37.81 6.78 -9.89
C GLY A 749 36.45 6.08 -9.69
N SER A 750 35.38 6.79 -10.04
CA SER A 750 33.99 6.34 -9.88
C SER A 750 33.20 6.35 -11.18
N TRP A 751 32.09 5.62 -11.19
CA TRP A 751 30.90 5.92 -11.99
C TRP A 751 29.86 6.53 -11.04
N GLU A 752 29.45 7.77 -11.30
CA GLU A 752 28.54 8.49 -10.40
C GLU A 752 27.07 8.12 -10.56
N GLY A 753 26.70 7.54 -11.70
CA GLY A 753 25.33 7.20 -12.06
C GLY A 753 24.64 8.24 -12.94
N ASP A 754 23.62 7.78 -13.65
CA ASP A 754 22.60 8.61 -14.30
C ASP A 754 21.23 7.89 -14.21
N ALA A 755 20.17 8.57 -14.64
CA ALA A 755 18.80 8.08 -14.53
C ALA A 755 18.47 6.80 -15.33
N THR A 756 19.32 6.36 -16.27
CA THR A 756 18.95 5.34 -17.27
C THR A 756 19.86 4.11 -17.31
N HIS A 757 21.12 4.22 -16.91
CA HIS A 757 22.06 3.08 -16.96
C HIS A 757 21.96 2.19 -15.71
N GLY A 758 21.29 1.03 -15.85
CA GLY A 758 21.28 -0.02 -14.81
C GLY A 758 22.60 -0.78 -14.63
N SER A 759 23.51 -0.64 -15.60
CA SER A 759 24.88 -1.16 -15.55
C SER A 759 25.84 -0.25 -16.31
N TYR A 760 27.14 -0.29 -15.95
CA TYR A 760 28.16 0.55 -16.57
C TYR A 760 29.54 -0.14 -16.54
N THR A 761 30.31 0.02 -17.62
CA THR A 761 31.67 -0.54 -17.74
C THR A 761 32.70 0.56 -17.57
N LYS A 762 33.54 0.46 -16.53
CA LYS A 762 34.62 1.43 -16.26
C LYS A 762 36.00 0.77 -16.36
N THR A 763 36.87 1.38 -17.17
CA THR A 763 38.31 1.13 -17.20
C THR A 763 39.02 2.07 -16.23
N VAL A 764 39.97 1.56 -15.44
CA VAL A 764 40.81 2.36 -14.54
C VAL A 764 42.28 1.96 -14.66
N SER A 765 43.14 2.97 -14.80
CA SER A 765 44.59 2.81 -14.78
C SER A 765 45.12 2.81 -13.35
N PHE A 766 46.12 1.98 -13.06
CA PHE A 766 46.87 2.10 -11.81
C PHE A 766 47.92 3.23 -11.93
N PRO A 767 48.26 3.93 -10.83
CA PRO A 767 49.19 5.06 -10.86
C PRO A 767 50.65 4.65 -11.15
N SER A 768 50.97 3.37 -10.93
CA SER A 768 52.30 2.79 -11.10
C SER A 768 52.18 1.31 -11.48
N ALA A 769 53.29 0.72 -11.95
CA ALA A 769 53.36 -0.73 -12.13
C ALA A 769 53.47 -1.42 -10.76
N LEU A 770 52.63 -2.44 -10.51
CA LEU A 770 52.64 -3.14 -9.23
C LEU A 770 53.84 -4.08 -9.12
N THR A 771 54.33 -4.29 -7.89
CA THR A 771 55.46 -5.17 -7.64
C THR A 771 55.05 -6.61 -7.88
N SER A 772 55.71 -7.28 -8.84
CA SER A 772 55.37 -8.65 -9.22
C SER A 772 55.47 -9.60 -8.02
N GLY A 773 54.39 -10.32 -7.73
CA GLY A 773 54.30 -11.23 -6.59
C GLY A 773 53.87 -10.59 -5.27
N SER A 774 53.78 -9.26 -5.17
CA SER A 774 53.15 -8.59 -4.01
C SER A 774 51.63 -8.78 -4.03
N PRO A 775 50.99 -9.03 -2.87
CA PRO A 775 49.54 -9.10 -2.78
C PRO A 775 48.94 -7.68 -2.78
N HIS A 776 47.98 -7.45 -3.65
CA HIS A 776 47.21 -6.21 -3.74
C HIS A 776 45.70 -6.52 -3.72
N VAL A 777 44.89 -5.55 -3.27
CA VAL A 777 43.43 -5.69 -3.18
C VAL A 777 42.72 -4.56 -3.92
N ILE A 778 41.94 -4.91 -4.94
CA ILE A 778 40.92 -4.00 -5.48
C ILE A 778 39.72 -4.02 -4.54
N THR A 779 39.27 -2.85 -4.09
CA THR A 779 37.98 -2.67 -3.39
C THR A 779 37.02 -1.90 -4.29
N ILE A 780 35.80 -2.39 -4.44
CA ILE A 780 34.72 -1.73 -5.17
C ILE A 780 33.58 -1.48 -4.20
N LEU A 781 33.22 -0.22 -3.97
CA LEU A 781 31.96 0.16 -3.34
C LEU A 781 30.92 0.35 -4.43
N GLN A 782 29.79 -0.33 -4.32
CA GLN A 782 28.70 -0.34 -5.29
C GLN A 782 27.40 0.09 -4.61
N ASP A 783 26.52 0.77 -5.36
CA ASP A 783 25.14 1.01 -4.96
C ASP A 783 24.17 -0.06 -5.51
N HIS A 784 23.15 -0.42 -4.72
CA HIS A 784 22.03 -1.26 -5.12
C HIS A 784 20.76 -0.41 -5.01
N MET A 785 20.00 -0.32 -6.09
CA MET A 785 18.84 0.56 -6.22
C MET A 785 17.52 -0.23 -6.12
N GLY A 786 17.48 -1.27 -5.28
CA GLY A 786 16.52 -2.37 -5.43
C GLY A 786 16.81 -3.23 -6.68
N TYR A 787 15.89 -4.15 -7.00
CA TYR A 787 15.82 -4.94 -8.24
C TYR A 787 14.70 -4.41 -9.15
N GLU A 788 14.84 -4.60 -10.47
CA GLU A 788 13.81 -4.35 -11.48
C GLU A 788 12.50 -5.11 -11.19
N GLU A 789 11.41 -4.70 -11.84
CA GLU A 789 10.10 -5.37 -11.81
C GLU A 789 10.00 -6.52 -12.84
N ASP A 790 8.88 -7.27 -12.81
CA ASP A 790 8.59 -8.42 -13.69
C ASP A 790 7.19 -8.25 -14.34
N TRP A 791 6.84 -7.02 -14.73
CA TRP A 791 5.50 -6.64 -15.21
C TRP A 791 5.06 -7.43 -16.45
N THR A 792 5.99 -7.73 -17.36
CA THR A 792 5.75 -8.70 -18.43
C THR A 792 6.04 -10.09 -17.88
N ALA A 793 4.99 -10.90 -17.67
CA ALA A 793 5.14 -12.25 -17.17
C ALA A 793 6.09 -13.08 -18.05
N ALA A 794 6.90 -13.91 -17.40
CA ALA A 794 7.93 -14.77 -18.00
C ALA A 794 9.15 -14.07 -18.64
N THR A 795 9.45 -12.78 -18.33
CA THR A 795 10.76 -12.20 -18.68
C THR A 795 11.86 -12.51 -17.67
N ASP A 796 11.53 -12.77 -16.40
CA ASP A 796 12.49 -12.90 -15.29
C ASP A 796 13.34 -11.61 -15.10
N ASP A 797 12.82 -10.42 -15.45
CA ASP A 797 13.56 -9.15 -15.43
C ASP A 797 14.01 -8.74 -14.03
N PHE A 798 13.24 -9.07 -12.99
CA PHE A 798 13.63 -8.88 -11.59
C PHE A 798 14.91 -9.64 -11.21
N LYS A 799 15.31 -10.67 -11.98
CA LYS A 799 16.54 -11.43 -11.77
C LYS A 799 17.77 -10.72 -12.33
N ASN A 800 17.64 -9.54 -12.94
CA ASN A 800 18.78 -8.77 -13.43
C ASN A 800 19.80 -8.54 -12.29
N PRO A 801 21.07 -8.97 -12.46
CA PRO A 801 21.99 -9.13 -11.34
C PRO A 801 22.43 -7.81 -10.75
N ARG A 802 23.01 -7.90 -9.55
CA ARG A 802 23.59 -6.79 -8.79
C ARG A 802 24.99 -7.20 -8.38
N GLY A 803 26.03 -6.51 -8.86
CA GLY A 803 27.40 -7.01 -8.77
C GLY A 803 28.21 -6.80 -10.05
N LEU A 804 29.19 -7.68 -10.29
CA LEU A 804 30.05 -7.64 -11.48
C LEU A 804 29.66 -8.72 -12.47
N ARG A 805 29.36 -8.33 -13.72
CA ARG A 805 29.09 -9.29 -14.82
C ARG A 805 30.35 -9.64 -15.61
N SER A 806 31.32 -8.74 -15.65
CA SER A 806 32.66 -9.01 -16.19
C SER A 806 33.72 -8.15 -15.52
N TYR A 807 34.95 -8.65 -15.51
CA TYR A 807 36.14 -7.86 -15.20
C TYR A 807 37.31 -8.35 -16.05
N SER A 808 38.33 -7.51 -16.22
CA SER A 808 39.61 -7.91 -16.85
C SER A 808 40.75 -7.02 -16.34
N PHE A 809 41.98 -7.44 -16.62
CA PHE A 809 43.18 -6.66 -16.28
C PHE A 809 43.83 -6.08 -17.55
N VAL A 810 44.03 -4.76 -17.54
CA VAL A 810 44.61 -3.98 -18.63
C VAL A 810 46.08 -4.38 -18.82
N GLY A 811 46.42 -4.78 -20.05
CA GLY A 811 47.78 -5.17 -20.43
C GLY A 811 48.23 -6.57 -19.98
N SER A 812 47.36 -7.35 -19.31
CA SER A 812 47.72 -8.70 -18.83
C SER A 812 46.53 -9.67 -18.90
N SER A 813 46.65 -10.68 -19.75
CA SER A 813 45.76 -11.86 -19.76
C SER A 813 46.18 -12.96 -18.78
N SER A 814 47.29 -12.78 -18.07
CA SER A 814 47.85 -13.76 -17.11
C SER A 814 47.61 -13.40 -15.64
N THR A 815 46.96 -12.27 -15.36
CA THR A 815 46.60 -11.85 -14.00
C THR A 815 45.57 -12.79 -13.39
N ASN A 816 45.98 -13.60 -12.42
CA ASN A 816 45.08 -14.44 -11.65
C ASN A 816 44.57 -13.70 -10.40
N VAL A 817 43.27 -13.81 -10.11
CA VAL A 817 42.68 -13.37 -8.84
C VAL A 817 42.66 -14.58 -7.91
N SER A 818 43.35 -14.51 -6.78
CA SER A 818 43.46 -15.63 -5.84
C SER A 818 42.16 -15.88 -5.08
N VAL A 819 41.41 -14.80 -4.78
CA VAL A 819 40.08 -14.88 -4.17
C VAL A 819 39.28 -13.59 -4.41
N TRP A 820 37.97 -13.74 -4.67
CA TRP A 820 36.98 -12.67 -4.54
C TRP A 820 36.23 -12.80 -3.21
N LYS A 821 35.87 -11.67 -2.61
CA LYS A 821 35.05 -11.58 -1.41
C LYS A 821 33.97 -10.51 -1.57
N VAL A 822 32.87 -10.67 -0.85
CA VAL A 822 31.70 -9.79 -0.91
C VAL A 822 31.10 -9.58 0.47
N THR A 823 30.50 -8.40 0.69
CA THR A 823 29.54 -8.16 1.77
C THR A 823 28.47 -7.18 1.31
N GLY A 824 27.21 -7.50 1.59
CA GLY A 824 26.13 -6.52 1.72
C GLY A 824 25.84 -6.27 3.20
N ASN A 825 24.56 -6.18 3.54
CA ASN A 825 24.05 -6.07 4.91
C ASN A 825 24.57 -7.19 5.83
N LEU A 826 24.67 -6.93 7.14
CA LEU A 826 25.19 -7.94 8.06
C LEU A 826 24.22 -9.12 8.17
N GLY A 827 24.71 -10.31 7.83
CA GLY A 827 23.95 -11.56 7.82
C GLY A 827 23.29 -11.91 6.48
N GLY A 828 23.15 -10.96 5.54
CA GLY A 828 22.43 -11.21 4.29
C GLY A 828 20.96 -11.54 4.57
N GLU A 829 20.50 -12.69 4.10
CA GLU A 829 19.19 -13.28 4.43
C GLU A 829 19.01 -13.59 5.93
N ASP A 830 20.10 -13.82 6.68
CA ASP A 830 20.10 -13.91 8.15
C ASP A 830 20.30 -12.51 8.78
N TYR A 831 19.53 -11.52 8.31
CA TYR A 831 19.63 -10.09 8.65
C TYR A 831 19.50 -9.83 10.16
N VAL A 832 20.33 -8.92 10.68
CA VAL A 832 20.45 -8.67 12.13
C VAL A 832 19.32 -7.79 12.70
N ASP A 833 18.90 -6.72 12.02
CA ASP A 833 17.80 -5.88 12.49
C ASP A 833 16.41 -6.43 12.10
N THR A 834 15.94 -7.37 12.92
CA THR A 834 14.58 -7.94 12.81
C THR A 834 13.46 -6.94 13.13
N THR A 835 13.76 -5.76 13.68
CA THR A 835 12.79 -4.71 14.01
C THR A 835 12.47 -3.83 12.80
N ARG A 836 13.51 -3.40 12.07
CA ARG A 836 13.39 -2.54 10.87
C ARG A 836 13.34 -3.32 9.57
N GLY A 837 13.67 -4.61 9.61
CA GLY A 837 13.42 -5.53 8.51
C GLY A 837 14.57 -5.65 7.51
N PRO A 838 14.41 -6.55 6.53
CA PRO A 838 15.50 -7.09 5.71
C PRO A 838 16.13 -6.10 4.73
N LEU A 839 15.42 -5.02 4.38
CA LEU A 839 15.86 -4.06 3.37
C LEU A 839 16.51 -2.79 3.97
N ASN A 840 16.35 -2.52 5.28
CA ASN A 840 16.69 -1.25 5.92
C ASN A 840 18.20 -0.94 6.01
N GLU A 841 19.04 -1.97 6.06
CA GLU A 841 20.50 -1.85 6.17
C GLU A 841 21.15 -2.29 4.87
N GLY A 842 22.06 -1.47 4.33
CA GLY A 842 23.05 -1.88 3.34
C GLY A 842 24.34 -2.41 3.95
N GLY A 843 25.36 -2.53 3.11
CA GLY A 843 26.67 -3.06 3.45
C GLY A 843 27.76 -2.04 3.74
N LEU A 844 27.51 -0.74 3.94
CA LEU A 844 28.53 0.19 4.43
C LEU A 844 29.05 -0.28 5.81
N PHE A 845 30.30 0.01 6.15
CA PHE A 845 30.87 -0.43 7.44
C PHE A 845 30.02 0.06 8.64
N ALA A 846 29.49 1.29 8.56
CA ALA A 846 28.57 1.85 9.54
C ALA A 846 27.28 1.02 9.72
N GLU A 847 26.64 0.62 8.61
CA GLU A 847 25.42 -0.20 8.61
C GLU A 847 25.73 -1.57 9.24
N ARG A 848 26.77 -2.25 8.74
CA ARG A 848 27.23 -3.55 9.24
C ARG A 848 27.78 -3.53 10.68
N GLN A 849 27.83 -2.38 11.35
CA GLN A 849 28.21 -2.23 12.76
C GLN A 849 27.11 -1.56 13.62
N GLY A 850 25.90 -1.35 13.07
CA GLY A 850 24.78 -0.73 13.77
C GLY A 850 24.97 0.75 14.10
N TRP A 851 25.85 1.46 13.40
CA TRP A 851 26.17 2.88 13.68
C TRP A 851 25.02 3.85 13.38
N HIS A 852 23.97 3.42 12.68
CA HIS A 852 22.72 4.18 12.50
C HIS A 852 21.77 4.06 13.70
N LEU A 853 21.97 3.07 14.59
CA LEU A 853 21.04 2.74 15.66
C LEU A 853 21.11 3.72 16.86
N PRO A 854 19.98 3.99 17.53
CA PRO A 854 19.96 4.61 18.86
C PRO A 854 20.78 3.80 19.87
N GLY A 855 21.43 4.48 20.82
CA GLY A 855 22.15 3.84 21.92
C GLY A 855 23.55 3.28 21.58
N PHE A 856 24.01 3.35 20.33
CA PHE A 856 25.40 3.10 19.97
C PHE A 856 26.34 4.16 20.60
N ASP A 857 27.49 3.73 21.14
CA ASP A 857 28.49 4.59 21.79
C ASP A 857 29.45 5.24 20.78
N ASP A 858 29.16 6.49 20.41
CA ASP A 858 30.01 7.36 19.58
C ASP A 858 30.90 8.32 20.41
N SER A 859 30.99 8.15 21.75
CA SER A 859 31.71 9.10 22.62
C SER A 859 33.17 9.32 22.20
N LYS A 860 33.82 8.25 21.71
CA LYS A 860 35.21 8.19 21.24
C LYS A 860 35.41 8.73 19.81
N TRP A 861 34.34 9.03 19.07
CA TRP A 861 34.44 9.55 17.71
C TRP A 861 34.91 11.00 17.71
N GLN A 862 35.48 11.44 16.59
CA GLN A 862 35.86 12.84 16.40
C GLN A 862 34.60 13.71 16.22
N THR A 863 34.71 14.99 16.52
CA THR A 863 33.64 15.97 16.25
C THR A 863 33.80 16.51 14.83
N GLY A 864 32.72 16.52 14.05
CA GLY A 864 32.68 16.99 12.66
C GLY A 864 31.32 16.75 12.05
N ARG A 865 30.85 17.65 11.18
CA ARG A 865 29.46 17.70 10.69
C ARG A 865 29.35 17.24 9.23
N PRO A 866 28.17 16.78 8.76
CA PRO A 866 27.96 16.45 7.35
C PRO A 866 28.36 17.57 6.39
N THR A 867 28.08 18.83 6.76
CA THR A 867 28.38 20.05 5.99
C THR A 867 29.84 20.54 6.09
N ASP A 868 30.66 19.93 6.95
CA ASP A 868 32.12 20.04 6.88
C ASP A 868 32.66 19.08 5.79
N GLY A 869 32.12 17.86 5.75
CA GLY A 869 32.35 16.87 4.69
C GLY A 869 33.62 16.04 4.83
N ILE A 870 34.01 15.37 3.73
CA ILE A 870 35.29 14.65 3.61
C ILE A 870 36.08 15.21 2.43
N SER A 871 37.41 15.27 2.57
CA SER A 871 38.32 15.94 1.61
C SER A 871 38.98 15.00 0.58
N GLN A 872 38.47 13.78 0.45
CA GLN A 872 38.93 12.76 -0.50
C GLN A 872 37.80 11.77 -0.80
N ALA A 873 37.94 10.96 -1.85
CA ALA A 873 37.00 9.88 -2.17
C ALA A 873 36.97 8.83 -1.03
N GLY A 874 35.76 8.49 -0.57
CA GLY A 874 35.56 7.59 0.56
C GLY A 874 34.13 7.69 1.12
N VAL A 875 33.91 7.15 2.32
CA VAL A 875 32.60 7.25 3.01
C VAL A 875 32.78 7.76 4.44
N GLY A 876 32.36 9.00 4.69
CA GLY A 876 32.19 9.52 6.04
C GLY A 876 30.84 9.11 6.62
N PHE A 877 30.77 8.84 7.91
CA PHE A 877 29.50 8.57 8.59
C PHE A 877 29.36 9.44 9.84
N TYR A 878 28.23 10.14 9.93
CA TYR A 878 27.97 11.18 10.91
C TYR A 878 26.81 10.80 11.82
N ARG A 879 26.88 11.21 13.09
CA ARG A 879 25.83 11.00 14.10
C ARG A 879 25.61 12.27 14.92
N THR A 880 24.37 12.58 15.24
CA THR A 880 23.99 13.52 16.30
C THR A 880 22.73 13.00 17.01
N SER A 881 22.32 13.64 18.10
CA SER A 881 21.07 13.33 18.78
C SER A 881 20.47 14.56 19.43
N PHE A 882 19.15 14.64 19.45
CA PHE A 882 18.37 15.80 19.94
C PHE A 882 17.05 15.35 20.53
N ASP A 883 16.49 16.18 21.42
CA ASP A 883 15.16 15.96 21.97
C ASP A 883 14.12 16.83 21.23
N LEU A 884 12.90 16.31 21.06
CA LEU A 884 11.76 17.06 20.54
C LEU A 884 10.67 17.19 21.61
N HIS A 885 9.96 18.32 21.61
CA HIS A 885 8.88 18.66 22.56
C HIS A 885 7.66 19.24 21.82
N VAL A 886 7.01 18.43 21.00
CA VAL A 886 5.83 18.82 20.22
C VAL A 886 4.55 18.53 21.01
N PRO A 887 3.68 19.52 21.30
CA PRO A 887 2.45 19.29 22.05
C PRO A 887 1.54 18.23 21.42
N SER A 888 0.91 17.38 22.23
CA SER A 888 0.01 16.31 21.76
C SER A 888 -1.36 16.79 21.25
N SER A 889 -1.52 18.10 21.03
CA SER A 889 -2.72 18.75 20.47
C SER A 889 -2.51 19.25 19.04
N VAL A 890 -1.37 18.91 18.43
CA VAL A 890 -1.02 19.29 17.06
C VAL A 890 -0.46 18.10 16.27
N ASP A 891 -0.75 18.09 14.98
CA ASP A 891 -0.01 17.32 13.99
C ASP A 891 0.87 18.33 13.22
N TYR A 892 2.18 18.28 13.46
CA TYR A 892 3.20 19.13 12.85
C TYR A 892 4.18 18.23 12.08
N PRO A 893 3.84 17.80 10.85
CA PRO A 893 4.70 16.91 10.07
C PRO A 893 6.06 17.57 9.80
N MET A 894 7.11 16.73 9.73
CA MET A 894 8.50 17.17 9.65
C MET A 894 9.22 16.50 8.50
N ALA A 895 10.18 17.19 7.91
CA ALA A 895 11.06 16.65 6.89
C ALA A 895 12.53 17.03 7.15
N LEU A 896 13.43 16.13 6.76
CA LEU A 896 14.83 16.48 6.54
C LEU A 896 14.95 17.18 5.18
N VAL A 897 15.64 18.31 5.14
CA VAL A 897 15.81 19.15 3.95
C VAL A 897 17.30 19.32 3.69
N ILE A 898 17.76 18.91 2.51
CA ILE A 898 19.16 19.01 2.06
C ILE A 898 19.30 20.00 0.91
N SER A 899 20.40 20.76 0.90
CA SER A 899 20.80 21.60 -0.24
C SER A 899 22.18 21.20 -0.78
N ASN A 900 22.47 21.63 -2.01
CA ASN A 900 23.67 21.27 -2.77
C ASN A 900 24.65 22.45 -2.87
N THR A 901 25.96 22.17 -2.91
CA THR A 901 27.00 23.12 -3.31
C THR A 901 27.36 22.96 -4.79
N THR A 902 27.60 24.08 -5.49
CA THR A 902 28.21 24.04 -6.84
C THR A 902 29.68 23.59 -6.83
N THR A 903 30.32 23.60 -5.66
CA THR A 903 31.66 23.03 -5.42
C THR A 903 31.54 21.57 -4.98
N ASN A 904 32.29 20.68 -5.63
CA ASN A 904 32.37 19.24 -5.34
C ASN A 904 31.00 18.52 -5.20
N PRO A 905 30.13 18.54 -6.23
CA PRO A 905 28.79 17.95 -6.19
C PRO A 905 28.75 16.41 -6.23
N HIS A 906 29.91 15.74 -6.21
CA HIS A 906 30.06 14.32 -6.53
C HIS A 906 29.81 13.43 -5.30
N PHE A 907 28.57 13.36 -4.80
CA PHE A 907 28.25 12.57 -3.60
C PHE A 907 26.87 11.88 -3.58
N ARG A 908 26.82 10.85 -2.73
CA ARG A 908 25.63 10.08 -2.34
C ARG A 908 25.50 10.05 -0.82
N THR A 909 24.26 10.11 -0.31
CA THR A 909 23.95 10.18 1.12
C THR A 909 22.73 9.32 1.46
N GLN A 910 22.77 8.66 2.62
CA GLN A 910 21.60 8.02 3.24
C GLN A 910 21.31 8.70 4.60
N PHE A 911 20.03 8.96 4.89
CA PHE A 911 19.58 9.54 6.16
C PHE A 911 18.91 8.48 7.04
N TYR A 912 19.31 8.40 8.31
CA TYR A 912 18.75 7.47 9.29
C TYR A 912 18.16 8.22 10.47
N VAL A 913 16.86 8.04 10.71
CA VAL A 913 16.18 8.59 11.90
C VAL A 913 15.81 7.43 12.82
N ASN A 914 16.34 7.46 14.03
CA ASN A 914 16.18 6.40 15.03
C ASN A 914 16.49 5.00 14.46
N GLY A 915 17.50 4.91 13.60
CA GLY A 915 17.96 3.69 12.92
C GLY A 915 17.23 3.31 11.63
N TYR A 916 16.07 3.92 11.33
CA TYR A 916 15.33 3.69 10.09
C TYR A 916 15.90 4.54 8.96
N GLN A 917 16.27 3.93 7.83
CA GLN A 917 16.68 4.66 6.63
C GLN A 917 15.45 5.32 6.01
N PHE A 918 15.41 6.66 5.96
CA PHE A 918 14.25 7.46 5.53
C PHE A 918 14.60 8.45 4.41
N GLY A 919 15.65 8.18 3.65
CA GLY A 919 16.06 9.02 2.54
C GLY A 919 17.36 8.57 1.91
N LYS A 920 17.34 8.33 0.59
CA LYS A 920 18.51 8.19 -0.26
C LYS A 920 18.62 9.43 -1.14
N TYR A 921 19.77 10.10 -1.11
CA TYR A 921 20.05 11.31 -1.88
C TYR A 921 21.24 11.07 -2.82
N VAL A 922 21.03 11.34 -4.11
CA VAL A 922 22.08 11.27 -5.14
C VAL A 922 22.19 12.65 -5.77
N ASN A 923 23.24 13.39 -5.40
CA ASN A 923 23.31 14.83 -5.61
C ASN A 923 23.42 15.25 -7.09
N SER A 924 24.03 14.38 -7.91
CA SER A 924 24.18 14.54 -9.36
C SER A 924 22.94 14.15 -10.18
N ILE A 925 21.92 13.54 -9.56
CA ILE A 925 20.73 12.99 -10.25
C ILE A 925 19.43 13.62 -9.74
N GLY A 926 19.19 13.63 -8.41
CA GLY A 926 17.92 14.10 -7.83
C GLY A 926 16.70 13.25 -8.25
N PRO A 927 15.46 13.78 -8.17
CA PRO A 927 15.10 15.17 -7.85
C PRO A 927 14.95 15.48 -6.35
N GLN A 928 14.69 14.46 -5.52
CA GLN A 928 14.26 14.63 -4.11
C GLN A 928 15.27 15.42 -3.26
N LYS A 929 14.78 16.45 -2.56
CA LYS A 929 15.55 17.29 -1.60
C LYS A 929 14.88 17.42 -0.22
N VAL A 930 13.62 17.01 -0.13
CA VAL A 930 12.78 17.01 1.06
C VAL A 930 12.40 15.56 1.36
N PHE A 931 12.63 15.13 2.59
CA PHE A 931 12.46 13.76 3.04
C PHE A 931 11.56 13.76 4.28
N PRO A 932 10.22 13.63 4.11
CA PRO A 932 9.29 13.57 5.22
C PRO A 932 9.61 12.39 6.15
N VAL A 933 9.50 12.61 7.47
CA VAL A 933 9.70 11.56 8.48
C VAL A 933 8.53 11.59 9.45
N PRO A 934 7.69 10.54 9.51
CA PRO A 934 6.46 10.57 10.29
C PRO A 934 6.72 10.59 11.80
N GLN A 935 5.81 11.23 12.53
CA GLN A 935 5.68 11.07 13.98
C GLN A 935 5.59 9.57 14.31
N GLY A 936 6.38 9.11 15.28
CA GLY A 936 6.52 7.68 15.62
C GLY A 936 7.84 7.08 15.13
N ILE A 937 8.31 7.46 13.93
CA ILE A 937 9.73 7.30 13.56
C ILE A 937 10.54 8.41 14.21
N LEU A 938 10.08 9.67 14.09
CA LEU A 938 10.50 10.76 14.97
C LEU A 938 9.72 10.67 16.29
N ASN A 939 10.47 10.61 17.40
CA ASN A 939 9.93 10.73 18.75
C ASN A 939 9.67 12.21 19.06
N TYR A 940 8.44 12.67 18.85
CA TYR A 940 8.04 14.07 19.03
C TYR A 940 8.03 14.54 20.50
N ASN A 941 8.19 13.65 21.48
CA ASN A 941 8.20 14.00 22.91
C ASN A 941 9.34 13.27 23.65
N GLY A 942 10.55 13.33 23.10
CA GLY A 942 11.74 12.76 23.70
C GLY A 942 12.91 12.66 22.72
N HIS A 943 13.83 11.74 23.02
CA HIS A 943 15.10 11.60 22.34
C HIS A 943 15.00 11.04 20.93
N ASN A 944 15.84 11.57 20.04
CA ASN A 944 16.02 11.14 18.66
C ASN A 944 17.51 11.06 18.31
N THR A 945 17.92 9.99 17.65
CA THR A 945 19.22 9.88 16.99
C THR A 945 19.05 10.11 15.50
N LEU A 946 19.87 10.99 14.93
CA LEU A 946 19.99 11.24 13.49
C LEU A 946 21.39 10.83 13.03
N ALA A 947 21.47 9.97 12.03
CA ALA A 947 22.73 9.58 11.41
C ALA A 947 22.69 9.77 9.89
N VAL A 948 23.85 10.04 9.29
CA VAL A 948 23.99 10.44 7.88
C VAL A 948 25.23 9.79 7.30
N SER A 949 25.12 9.07 6.18
CA SER A 949 26.29 8.66 5.38
C SER A 949 26.62 9.72 4.32
N LEU A 950 27.90 9.87 4.00
CA LEU A 950 28.38 10.72 2.92
C LEU A 950 29.47 9.98 2.14
N TRP A 951 29.07 9.39 1.02
CA TRP A 951 29.97 8.80 0.04
C TRP A 951 30.39 9.89 -0.95
N ALA A 952 31.65 10.33 -0.87
CA ALA A 952 32.25 11.19 -1.88
C ALA A 952 32.81 10.33 -3.02
N ALA A 953 32.33 10.57 -4.24
CA ALA A 953 32.66 9.82 -5.44
C ALA A 953 33.80 10.44 -6.26
N ASP A 954 34.35 11.59 -5.86
CA ASP A 954 35.50 12.24 -6.50
C ASP A 954 36.73 12.37 -5.57
N ALA A 955 37.91 12.45 -6.18
CA ALA A 955 39.20 12.58 -5.51
C ALA A 955 39.33 13.85 -4.65
N ALA A 956 38.61 14.94 -4.96
CA ALA A 956 38.60 16.15 -4.15
C ALA A 956 37.69 16.06 -2.91
N GLY A 957 37.01 14.92 -2.70
CA GLY A 957 36.01 14.78 -1.64
C GLY A 957 34.72 15.56 -1.94
N ALA A 958 33.80 15.62 -0.99
CA ALA A 958 32.49 16.26 -1.17
C ALA A 958 31.81 16.64 0.15
N LYS A 959 30.73 17.43 0.04
CA LYS A 959 29.83 17.80 1.15
C LYS A 959 28.45 18.28 0.67
N PRO A 960 27.40 18.18 1.49
CA PRO A 960 26.16 18.95 1.32
C PRO A 960 26.37 20.46 1.51
N GLY A 961 25.47 21.26 0.97
CA GLY A 961 25.41 22.72 1.19
C GLY A 961 24.71 23.11 2.48
N SER A 962 23.70 22.35 2.89
CA SER A 962 23.04 22.45 4.20
C SER A 962 22.27 21.18 4.52
N LEU A 963 22.01 20.92 5.80
CA LEU A 963 21.05 19.93 6.28
C LEU A 963 20.20 20.53 7.40
N ALA A 964 18.88 20.47 7.28
CA ALA A 964 17.94 21.01 8.28
C ALA A 964 16.78 20.05 8.58
N LEU A 965 16.26 20.09 9.80
CA LEU A 965 14.94 19.54 10.13
C LEU A 965 13.93 20.69 10.08
N GLN A 966 12.84 20.55 9.32
CA GLN A 966 11.85 21.61 9.09
C GLN A 966 10.43 21.07 9.27
N LEU A 967 9.49 21.96 9.64
CA LEU A 967 8.06 21.68 9.58
C LEU A 967 7.56 21.86 8.14
N THR A 968 6.84 20.88 7.60
CA THR A 968 6.14 21.02 6.31
C THR A 968 4.77 21.67 6.49
N ALA A 969 4.08 21.37 7.59
CA ALA A 969 2.76 21.92 7.92
C ALA A 969 2.56 22.16 9.42
N LYS A 970 1.48 22.87 9.77
CA LYS A 970 1.03 23.11 11.15
C LYS A 970 -0.48 22.96 11.27
N VAL A 971 -0.93 21.95 12.01
CA VAL A 971 -2.36 21.66 12.22
C VAL A 971 -2.62 21.41 13.71
N GLN A 972 -3.59 22.11 14.30
CA GLN A 972 -4.17 21.69 15.58
C GLN A 972 -5.01 20.44 15.31
N SER A 973 -4.73 19.34 16.00
CA SER A 973 -5.28 18.03 15.63
C SER A 973 -6.06 17.37 16.76
N SER A 974 -7.06 16.57 16.38
CA SER A 974 -7.69 15.55 17.23
C SER A 974 -7.35 14.12 16.81
N MET A 975 -6.29 13.95 16.01
CA MET A 975 -5.71 12.63 15.74
C MET A 975 -5.55 11.86 17.06
N GLU A 976 -5.98 10.60 17.07
CA GLU A 976 -5.69 9.71 18.18
C GLU A 976 -4.18 9.48 18.25
N MET A 977 -3.50 10.29 19.06
CA MET A 977 -2.12 10.04 19.46
C MET A 977 -2.03 8.60 19.98
N PRO A 978 -1.05 7.78 19.54
CA PRO A 978 -0.86 6.44 20.08
C PRO A 978 -0.83 6.53 21.61
N PRO A 979 -1.65 5.74 22.33
CA PRO A 979 -1.80 5.87 23.77
C PRO A 979 -0.43 5.74 24.40
N ARG A 980 0.04 6.83 25.05
CA ARG A 980 1.47 7.07 25.38
C ARG A 980 2.20 5.77 25.63
N CYS A 981 2.98 5.33 24.64
CA CYS A 981 3.86 4.20 24.86
C CYS A 981 4.95 4.69 25.80
N LEU A 982 4.71 4.47 27.09
CA LEU A 982 5.67 4.56 28.16
C LEU A 982 6.72 3.46 27.95
N LEU A 983 7.52 3.62 26.88
CA LEU A 983 8.74 2.86 26.60
C LEU A 983 9.77 3.02 27.74
N LEU A 984 9.55 4.00 28.60
CA LEU A 984 9.91 4.01 30.01
C LEU A 984 8.60 4.09 30.83
N GLU A 985 8.36 3.13 31.74
CA GLU A 985 7.29 3.05 32.75
C GLU A 985 5.87 2.53 32.38
N ALA A 986 5.67 1.94 31.21
CA ALA A 986 4.70 0.86 31.10
C ALA A 986 5.28 -0.35 31.85
N ILE A 987 4.46 -1.13 32.56
CA ILE A 987 4.90 -2.42 33.12
C ILE A 987 4.99 -3.43 31.98
N CYS A 988 6.01 -3.26 31.14
CA CYS A 988 6.32 -4.10 30.00
C CYS A 988 6.90 -5.41 30.53
N VAL A 989 6.03 -6.41 30.68
CA VAL A 989 6.40 -7.72 31.24
C VAL A 989 7.38 -8.41 30.28
N VAL A 990 8.68 -8.31 30.56
CA VAL A 990 9.75 -8.61 29.60
C VAL A 990 9.63 -10.05 29.09
N MET A 991 9.25 -10.18 27.82
CA MET A 991 8.75 -11.45 27.28
C MET A 991 9.85 -12.28 26.60
N VAL A 992 10.62 -12.99 27.42
CA VAL A 992 11.76 -13.80 26.97
C VAL A 992 11.27 -15.16 26.43
N TYR A 993 11.46 -15.40 25.14
CA TYR A 993 11.37 -16.73 24.56
C TYR A 993 12.67 -17.50 24.83
N ILE A 994 12.57 -18.68 25.44
CA ILE A 994 13.71 -19.56 25.71
C ILE A 994 13.62 -20.78 24.81
N SER A 995 14.69 -21.08 24.07
CA SER A 995 14.72 -22.10 23.02
C SER A 995 15.01 -23.53 23.51
N THR A 996 15.49 -23.71 24.74
CA THR A 996 15.80 -25.04 25.30
C THR A 996 15.10 -25.28 26.64
N TRP A 997 14.62 -26.52 26.86
CA TRP A 997 13.89 -26.88 28.07
C TRP A 997 14.70 -26.62 29.35
N GLN A 998 15.99 -26.96 29.35
CA GLN A 998 16.85 -26.81 30.52
C GLN A 998 16.95 -25.33 30.93
N LYS A 999 17.28 -24.43 30.00
CA LYS A 999 17.32 -22.98 30.27
C LYS A 999 15.94 -22.45 30.70
N TYR A 1000 14.85 -22.96 30.14
CA TYR A 1000 13.51 -22.55 30.53
C TYR A 1000 13.18 -23.00 31.96
N GLN A 1001 13.52 -24.23 32.34
CA GLN A 1001 13.35 -24.75 33.70
C GLN A 1001 14.20 -23.97 34.71
N GLU A 1002 15.49 -23.77 34.43
CA GLU A 1002 16.41 -23.00 35.29
C GLU A 1002 15.90 -21.56 35.50
N ALA A 1003 15.49 -20.88 34.42
CA ALA A 1003 14.95 -19.53 34.50
C ALA A 1003 13.56 -19.46 35.16
N ALA A 1004 12.69 -20.47 34.95
CA ALA A 1004 11.38 -20.55 35.60
C ALA A 1004 11.50 -20.77 37.11
N GLU A 1005 12.40 -21.66 37.55
CA GLU A 1005 12.67 -21.88 38.96
C GLU A 1005 13.35 -20.66 39.61
N ALA A 1006 14.23 -19.96 38.89
CA ALA A 1006 14.82 -18.70 39.34
C ALA A 1006 13.80 -17.55 39.44
N LEU A 1007 12.88 -17.43 38.47
CA LEU A 1007 11.81 -16.42 38.50
C LEU A 1007 10.83 -16.67 39.65
N TYR A 1008 10.49 -17.95 39.92
CA TYR A 1008 9.74 -18.30 41.10
C TYR A 1008 10.49 -17.94 42.39
N ALA A 1009 11.79 -18.24 42.48
CA ALA A 1009 12.59 -17.93 43.66
C ALA A 1009 12.77 -16.41 43.91
N LYS A 1010 12.85 -15.60 42.84
CA LYS A 1010 12.83 -14.13 42.90
C LYS A 1010 11.50 -13.61 43.46
N SER A 1011 10.39 -14.13 42.93
CA SER A 1011 9.06 -13.51 43.10
C SER A 1011 7.97 -14.50 43.54
N PRO A 1012 8.16 -15.27 44.64
CA PRO A 1012 7.34 -16.45 44.95
C PRO A 1012 5.86 -16.18 45.27
N LYS A 1013 5.51 -14.91 45.52
CA LYS A 1013 4.12 -14.44 45.75
C LYS A 1013 3.43 -13.85 44.51
N LYS A 1014 4.17 -13.57 43.43
CA LYS A 1014 3.64 -13.06 42.15
C LYS A 1014 3.72 -14.07 41.01
N ALA A 1015 4.66 -15.01 41.09
CA ALA A 1015 4.95 -15.98 40.03
C ALA A 1015 3.74 -16.87 39.71
N ARG A 1016 3.19 -16.70 38.51
CA ARG A 1016 2.06 -17.42 37.93
C ARG A 1016 2.50 -18.11 36.64
N TYR A 1017 2.12 -19.36 36.43
CA TYR A 1017 2.41 -20.08 35.18
C TYR A 1017 1.13 -20.59 34.52
N CYS A 1018 1.18 -20.82 33.21
CA CYS A 1018 0.13 -21.52 32.48
C CYS A 1018 0.70 -22.37 31.34
N VAL A 1019 -0.06 -23.38 30.95
CA VAL A 1019 0.22 -24.25 29.80
C VAL A 1019 -0.98 -24.17 28.86
N LYS A 1020 -0.74 -23.91 27.57
CA LYS A 1020 -1.76 -23.87 26.53
C LYS A 1020 -1.33 -24.72 25.35
N TRP A 1021 -2.12 -25.72 25.00
CA TRP A 1021 -2.07 -26.33 23.68
C TRP A 1021 -2.63 -25.33 22.66
N LYS A 1022 -1.88 -25.08 21.58
CA LYS A 1022 -2.39 -24.39 20.39
C LYS A 1022 -2.63 -25.42 19.29
N SER A 1023 -3.89 -25.80 19.10
CA SER A 1023 -4.32 -26.74 18.06
C SER A 1023 -3.97 -26.26 16.65
N SER A 1024 -4.22 -24.98 16.34
CA SER A 1024 -3.90 -24.33 15.06
C SER A 1024 -2.41 -24.30 14.71
N GLU A 1025 -1.53 -24.51 15.69
CA GLU A 1025 -0.07 -24.38 15.52
C GLU A 1025 0.67 -25.67 15.92
N GLY A 1026 -0.05 -26.77 16.18
CA GLY A 1026 0.50 -28.08 16.51
C GLY A 1026 1.50 -28.09 17.67
N LYS A 1027 1.38 -27.17 18.65
CA LYS A 1027 2.40 -26.97 19.69
C LYS A 1027 1.86 -26.64 21.07
N LEU A 1028 2.60 -27.12 22.07
CA LEU A 1028 2.44 -26.79 23.48
C LEU A 1028 3.20 -25.50 23.79
N VAL A 1029 2.53 -24.55 24.43
CA VAL A 1029 3.12 -23.29 24.90
C VAL A 1029 3.08 -23.28 26.42
N LEU A 1030 4.25 -23.17 27.05
CA LEU A 1030 4.38 -22.89 28.48
C LEU A 1030 4.74 -21.41 28.67
N LYS A 1031 4.14 -20.78 29.69
CA LYS A 1031 4.42 -19.41 30.12
C LYS A 1031 4.59 -19.40 31.64
N ILE A 1032 5.57 -18.68 32.16
CA ILE A 1032 5.65 -18.28 33.59
C ILE A 1032 5.94 -16.78 33.68
N THR A 1033 5.31 -16.10 34.63
CA THR A 1033 5.36 -14.63 34.75
C THR A 1033 5.26 -14.20 36.21
N ASP A 1034 6.02 -13.19 36.62
CA ASP A 1034 5.94 -12.57 37.96
C ASP A 1034 5.37 -11.14 37.94
N ASP A 1035 4.71 -10.81 36.83
CA ASP A 1035 4.14 -9.50 36.47
C ASP A 1035 5.17 -8.43 36.10
N GLU A 1036 6.47 -8.78 36.10
CA GLU A 1036 7.59 -7.93 35.63
C GLU A 1036 8.38 -8.60 34.50
N THR A 1037 8.50 -9.93 34.54
CA THR A 1037 9.17 -10.77 33.54
C THR A 1037 8.24 -11.91 33.11
N CYS A 1038 8.24 -12.28 31.83
CA CYS A 1038 7.43 -13.35 31.25
C CYS A 1038 8.29 -14.29 30.43
N LEU A 1039 8.60 -15.48 30.96
CA LEU A 1039 9.34 -16.50 30.23
C LEU A 1039 8.36 -17.39 29.43
N LYS A 1040 8.70 -17.72 28.19
CA LYS A 1040 7.92 -18.62 27.33
C LYS A 1040 8.79 -19.73 26.73
N PHE A 1041 8.24 -20.94 26.67
CA PHE A 1041 8.78 -22.08 25.92
C PHE A 1041 7.70 -22.63 24.98
N LYS A 1042 8.07 -22.89 23.72
CA LYS A 1042 7.20 -23.48 22.68
C LYS A 1042 7.79 -24.84 22.31
N THR A 1043 6.97 -25.89 22.20
CA THR A 1043 7.44 -27.21 21.73
C THR A 1043 6.36 -28.00 20.99
N HIS A 1044 6.75 -28.71 19.95
CA HIS A 1044 5.91 -29.66 19.21
C HIS A 1044 5.96 -31.08 19.80
N SER A 1045 6.83 -31.34 20.78
CA SER A 1045 7.04 -32.69 21.35
C SER A 1045 6.23 -32.91 22.63
N SER A 1046 5.41 -33.97 22.63
CA SER A 1046 4.63 -34.44 23.78
C SER A 1046 5.50 -34.97 24.92
N VAL A 1047 6.77 -35.32 24.67
CA VAL A 1047 7.72 -35.84 25.67
C VAL A 1047 8.00 -34.83 26.79
N PHE A 1048 7.74 -33.54 26.56
CA PHE A 1048 7.88 -32.50 27.58
C PHE A 1048 6.76 -32.48 28.64
N LEU A 1049 5.65 -33.22 28.45
CA LEU A 1049 4.55 -33.27 29.43
C LEU A 1049 5.00 -33.85 30.79
N GLY A 1050 5.69 -34.99 30.81
CA GLY A 1050 6.23 -35.55 32.06
C GLY A 1050 7.34 -34.70 32.69
N ARG A 1051 8.05 -33.88 31.89
CA ARG A 1051 9.01 -32.90 32.42
C ARG A 1051 8.31 -31.70 33.05
N PHE A 1052 7.16 -31.30 32.51
CA PHE A 1052 6.30 -30.28 33.10
C PHE A 1052 5.72 -30.75 34.45
N GLU A 1053 5.29 -32.01 34.59
CA GLU A 1053 4.86 -32.55 35.88
C GLU A 1053 5.98 -32.49 36.93
N ALA A 1054 7.21 -32.85 36.55
CA ALA A 1054 8.38 -32.73 37.43
C ALA A 1054 8.70 -31.27 37.81
N LEU A 1055 8.57 -30.31 36.88
CA LEU A 1055 8.72 -28.88 37.16
C LEU A 1055 7.60 -28.36 38.07
N ASN A 1056 6.35 -28.77 37.86
CA ASN A 1056 5.23 -28.42 38.74
C ASN A 1056 5.45 -28.96 40.16
N LEU A 1057 5.91 -30.21 40.29
CA LEU A 1057 6.29 -30.80 41.59
C LEU A 1057 7.45 -30.04 42.25
N SER A 1058 8.50 -29.67 41.50
CA SER A 1058 9.61 -28.83 41.97
C SER A 1058 9.11 -27.49 42.53
N LEU A 1059 8.24 -26.80 41.79
CA LEU A 1059 7.65 -25.53 42.22
C LEU A 1059 6.71 -25.72 43.43
N MET A 1060 5.84 -26.73 43.44
CA MET A 1060 4.93 -27.03 44.56
C MET A 1060 5.67 -27.42 45.85
N GLN A 1061 6.80 -28.13 45.76
CA GLN A 1061 7.66 -28.43 46.90
C GLN A 1061 8.31 -27.15 47.45
N LYS A 1062 8.77 -26.25 46.57
CA LYS A 1062 9.31 -24.94 46.97
C LYS A 1062 8.24 -24.00 47.53
N MET A 1063 7.00 -24.07 47.05
CA MET A 1063 5.85 -23.31 47.55
C MET A 1063 5.36 -23.79 48.94
N SER A 1064 5.43 -25.10 49.21
CA SER A 1064 4.87 -25.68 50.44
C SER A 1064 5.81 -25.62 51.66
N ASN A 1065 7.05 -25.16 51.49
CA ASN A 1065 8.05 -24.98 52.55
C ASN A 1065 8.38 -26.29 53.33
N ILE A 1066 8.15 -27.44 52.70
CA ILE A 1066 8.45 -28.77 53.24
C ILE A 1066 9.93 -29.07 53.02
N ARG A 1067 10.67 -29.42 54.08
CA ARG A 1067 12.06 -29.85 53.95
C ARG A 1067 12.14 -31.17 53.16
N PRO A 1068 13.11 -31.32 52.24
CA PRO A 1068 13.40 -32.62 51.63
C PRO A 1068 13.72 -33.68 52.70
N PRO A 1069 13.29 -34.94 52.52
CA PRO A 1069 13.89 -36.04 53.26
C PRO A 1069 15.39 -36.14 52.91
N PRO A 1070 16.25 -36.59 53.85
CA PRO A 1070 17.69 -36.67 53.60
C PRO A 1070 18.01 -37.64 52.45
N PRO A 1071 19.03 -37.34 51.63
CA PRO A 1071 19.39 -38.21 50.51
C PRO A 1071 19.90 -39.57 51.00
N VAL A 1072 19.39 -40.64 50.41
CA VAL A 1072 19.94 -41.99 50.61
C VAL A 1072 21.38 -42.03 50.06
N PRO A 1073 22.37 -42.57 50.81
CA PRO A 1073 23.77 -42.58 50.36
C PRO A 1073 23.96 -43.29 49.02
N ALA A 1074 24.72 -42.68 48.12
CA ALA A 1074 25.00 -43.24 46.80
C ALA A 1074 25.96 -44.45 46.89
N SER A 1075 25.49 -45.63 46.47
CA SER A 1075 26.33 -46.81 46.30
C SER A 1075 27.24 -46.64 45.07
N VAL A 1076 28.55 -46.59 45.29
CA VAL A 1076 29.58 -46.41 44.24
C VAL A 1076 29.60 -47.61 43.26
N PRO A 1077 29.78 -47.41 41.94
CA PRO A 1077 29.70 -48.50 40.95
C PRO A 1077 30.90 -49.44 40.96
N ARG A 1078 30.71 -50.72 40.60
CA ARG A 1078 31.82 -51.66 40.36
C ARG A 1078 31.59 -52.67 39.21
N ILE A 1079 32.00 -52.24 38.01
CA ILE A 1079 32.78 -53.00 37.00
C ILE A 1079 32.34 -54.47 36.70
N THR A 1080 31.62 -54.62 35.57
CA THR A 1080 31.67 -55.70 34.54
C THR A 1080 31.78 -57.19 34.92
N THR A 1081 30.87 -58.02 34.39
CA THR A 1081 31.11 -59.02 33.29
C THR A 1081 29.77 -59.67 32.86
N ALA A 1082 29.74 -60.65 31.95
CA ALA A 1082 28.56 -60.96 31.12
C ALA A 1082 28.02 -62.41 31.18
N SER A 1083 26.68 -62.54 31.01
CA SER A 1083 25.92 -63.72 30.52
C SER A 1083 25.93 -65.00 31.41
N PRO A 1084 25.06 -66.03 31.17
CA PRO A 1084 24.12 -66.25 30.06
C PRO A 1084 22.65 -66.60 30.48
N ALA A 1085 21.90 -67.16 29.51
CA ALA A 1085 20.46 -67.47 29.49
C ALA A 1085 19.92 -68.52 30.50
N PRO A 1086 18.59 -68.56 30.73
CA PRO A 1086 17.90 -69.64 31.45
C PRO A 1086 17.42 -70.78 30.53
N LEU A 1087 17.46 -72.02 31.04
CA LEU A 1087 16.81 -73.20 30.42
C LEU A 1087 16.16 -74.10 31.47
N ILE A 1088 14.88 -74.40 31.26
CA ILE A 1088 14.16 -75.68 31.47
C ILE A 1088 14.45 -76.48 32.77
N LYS A 1089 13.41 -76.70 33.58
CA LYS A 1089 12.98 -78.07 33.97
C LYS A 1089 11.53 -78.17 34.46
N GLN A 1090 11.06 -79.41 34.60
CA GLN A 1090 9.67 -79.85 34.76
C GLN A 1090 9.30 -80.23 36.21
N GLU A 1091 7.99 -80.39 36.44
CA GLU A 1091 7.33 -81.43 37.30
C GLU A 1091 7.55 -81.37 38.85
N ASP A 1092 6.61 -81.81 39.70
CA ASP A 1092 5.34 -82.54 39.45
C ASP A 1092 4.23 -82.32 40.54
N ALA A 1093 3.07 -82.94 40.30
CA ALA A 1093 2.13 -83.55 41.26
C ALA A 1093 0.88 -82.79 41.81
N SER A 1094 -0.24 -82.95 41.08
CA SER A 1094 -1.64 -83.15 41.59
C SER A 1094 -2.41 -81.95 42.21
N ALA A 1095 -3.75 -81.87 42.18
CA ALA A 1095 -4.79 -82.82 41.73
C ALA A 1095 -6.06 -82.14 41.14
N ASP A 1096 -6.87 -82.95 40.45
CA ASP A 1096 -8.31 -82.84 40.13
C ASP A 1096 -8.89 -81.85 39.09
N VAL A 1097 -10.08 -82.24 38.60
CA VAL A 1097 -10.74 -82.06 37.28
C VAL A 1097 -12.27 -82.20 37.58
N PRO A 1098 -13.29 -81.60 36.88
CA PRO A 1098 -13.46 -81.51 35.40
C PRO A 1098 -14.16 -80.21 34.90
N SER A 1099 -14.67 -80.03 33.67
CA SER A 1099 -14.90 -80.90 32.49
C SER A 1099 -14.89 -80.13 31.14
N SER A 1100 -14.44 -80.80 30.06
CA SER A 1100 -14.87 -80.75 28.62
C SER A 1100 -15.49 -79.47 27.98
N SER A 1101 -15.29 -79.08 26.70
CA SER A 1101 -14.47 -79.51 25.52
C SER A 1101 -14.74 -78.49 24.36
N VAL A 1102 -14.34 -78.56 23.07
CA VAL A 1102 -13.65 -79.54 22.18
C VAL A 1102 -12.95 -78.79 20.99
N ILE A 1103 -12.26 -79.50 20.09
CA ILE A 1103 -11.52 -79.04 18.87
C ILE A 1103 -11.51 -80.18 17.79
N PRO A 1104 -11.00 -80.09 16.52
CA PRO A 1104 -9.82 -79.33 16.01
C PRO A 1104 -9.83 -78.87 14.49
N ALA A 1105 -8.63 -78.55 13.96
CA ALA A 1105 -8.13 -78.81 12.58
C ALA A 1105 -8.47 -77.89 11.37
N ALA A 1106 -7.63 -77.73 10.32
CA ALA A 1106 -6.16 -77.95 10.15
C ALA A 1106 -5.62 -77.44 8.77
N GLY A 1107 -4.31 -77.11 8.69
CA GLY A 1107 -3.43 -77.13 7.47
C GLY A 1107 -3.72 -76.17 6.28
N GLY A 1108 -2.78 -75.83 5.38
CA GLY A 1108 -1.31 -76.02 5.33
C GLY A 1108 -0.69 -75.86 3.91
N ILE A 1109 0.63 -75.57 3.83
CA ILE A 1109 1.54 -75.71 2.65
C ILE A 1109 1.40 -74.67 1.49
N ALA A 1110 2.51 -74.41 0.76
CA ALA A 1110 2.60 -73.56 -0.45
C ALA A 1110 3.71 -74.02 -1.43
N ALA A 1111 3.54 -73.87 -2.77
CA ALA A 1111 4.62 -73.98 -3.78
C ALA A 1111 4.27 -73.51 -5.23
N ALA A 1112 5.25 -72.85 -5.90
CA ALA A 1112 5.55 -72.77 -7.36
C ALA A 1112 4.54 -72.19 -8.42
N GLY A 1113 5.05 -71.64 -9.57
CA GLY A 1113 4.18 -71.16 -10.68
C GLY A 1113 4.77 -70.60 -12.01
N VAL A 1114 5.93 -69.90 -12.04
CA VAL A 1114 6.80 -69.52 -13.20
C VAL A 1114 6.21 -69.09 -14.59
N LYS A 1115 6.51 -67.83 -15.02
CA LYS A 1115 6.91 -67.36 -16.39
C LYS A 1115 7.32 -65.86 -16.30
N LYS A 1116 8.49 -65.31 -16.69
CA LYS A 1116 9.29 -65.27 -17.95
C LYS A 1116 8.55 -64.56 -19.11
N LYS A 1117 9.10 -63.58 -19.86
CA LYS A 1117 10.51 -63.11 -20.04
C LYS A 1117 10.64 -61.67 -20.64
N LYS A 1118 11.82 -61.05 -20.47
CA LYS A 1118 12.47 -59.82 -21.06
C LYS A 1118 12.15 -59.50 -22.55
N GLY A 1119 12.35 -58.28 -23.11
CA GLY A 1119 12.82 -56.95 -22.60
C GLY A 1119 13.88 -56.23 -23.49
N LYS A 1120 14.15 -54.92 -23.22
CA LYS A 1120 15.26 -54.01 -23.68
C LYS A 1120 15.18 -53.17 -25.01
N LYS A 1121 15.52 -51.87 -24.81
CA LYS A 1121 16.39 -50.92 -25.60
C LYS A 1121 15.85 -50.06 -26.77
N ARG A 1122 16.08 -48.74 -26.60
CA ARG A 1122 16.59 -47.71 -27.56
C ARG A 1122 15.96 -47.61 -28.95
N LYS A 1123 15.49 -46.39 -29.28
CA LYS A 1123 16.45 -45.40 -29.80
C LYS A 1123 16.58 -44.24 -28.82
#